data_AF-A0A434U6L6-F1
#
_entry.id   AF-A0A434U6L6-F1
#
_cell.length_a   1.000
_cell.length_b   1.000
_cell.length_c   1.000
_cell.angle_alpha   90.00
_cell.angle_beta   90.00
_cell.angle_gamma   90.00
#
_symmetry.space_group_name_H-M   'P 1'
#
loop_
_entity.id
_entity.type
_entity.pdbx_description
1 polymer ?
#
loop_
_entity_poly.entity_id
_entity_poly.type
_entity_poly.pdbx_seq_one_letter_code
_entity_poly.pdbx_strand_id
1 'polypeptide(L)'
;MAWCDADRHASRERLECLECSAAIESDEIILTRDRLRSEAPDILFTTTEMLNQRMGDDRFRHLFGIGDRAQRPVEMMLLDEVHTYAGISGAQVAFLLRRWRRLVRQHVSFVGLSATLKDGARFFAQLTGVYEQSSVEIAPANSDMIAEGAEYLLALRGDPVSRTALLSTTIQTGMLLSRLLDVPDARKSQGIIGERLFLFTDDIDVTNRMYFAMLDAEGRRSSGAPDLVNRPDGGLASLRRPLPVEQRRLHGQDWEAVIEIGHSLQPQDRKSVGRVMSMDPGVGNNLDIIVATASLEVGFNDPRVGAVIQHKAPRDVAQFLQRKGRAGRSRRMRPWTVAVLSDYGRDRLAYQSYDLLFDPELPLRTLPVGNRYVRRIQAIYATLDYLSQASRSSRQGSVWFDLSGSTDSSYQRARQTALAALIERILTVPAELDRYTAYLASALKIDESAVVPLLWDHPRPLMTQVLPTALRRLESNWRAWGQACDDFQVFNSPLPEFAPANLFSDLNLPEANIVLPQPGSATPDEVAMPVAQALREFAPGRVSRRYGISHAFERHWLCPPLDQNGAQAVPLEPFAHLDRLGDWRTIIEGAISRVPVYRPRVLQVQPPPGTVVDTSNARLRWRSQLVARETGLVLAPPRGSPWTSLIEDIRFYTHEGLSPIEVRRMALGSDAGIRFRDGRSLNKKFHFEVDGQAAALGFSLAVDAVCIRLRFPNALWSNLGDEVDPRYRAMRTARFHHDAVHGPLLEAVDNPFARDWLAHLVLAAISNEAMARGISLPEAAARLADGNAELDLDQTLNILFQSPIVDDANAQGNLQDKLRQELADFLADRQVVNSLFSLAAILWTPIDPGWESWLRERYAATVGAAALSAITSLCPQIDGDSLVLDITAGPREEDDVLAGVANGEIWISEMTPGGNGQIEEAQRQYVEDPRRFFSLMTAALRDNDFSLNDYQLSRFLAAVVEGDSDDPLPTATRVFRQASGAEESHMSFTALRHTLAEEGFVTFHAFLVALANRILRPGSSIDSDAFFLDAVRLWNAEEERLGVELDARVLAYRLARSDDIDAALGLAGIDTPTINPDQWRFGVIYGLLWPRGAQIRQSGLRIYSPFADLPAPDPLLLQTYLAEDAALIDLEAEGWHDRCLDRLADVGAATLVCPMAAASLLADALSFLATNPVQTAYLSVFARVQAVRRVAHVFHVDIDVAEALQ
;
A
#
# COMPACT_ATOMS: atom_id res chain seq x y z
N MET A 1 -8.88 15.73 -35.30
CA MET A 1 -8.42 14.90 -36.44
C MET A 1 -9.26 13.63 -36.48
N ALA A 2 -9.80 13.27 -37.65
CA ALA A 2 -10.62 12.07 -37.84
C ALA A 2 -10.23 11.35 -39.13
N TRP A 3 -10.28 10.02 -39.14
CA TRP A 3 -10.12 9.22 -40.35
C TRP A 3 -11.50 8.98 -40.98
N CYS A 4 -11.81 9.75 -42.03
CA CYS A 4 -13.12 9.72 -42.66
C CYS A 4 -13.43 8.35 -43.28
N ASP A 5 -14.68 7.89 -43.20
CA ASP A 5 -15.11 6.61 -43.76
C ASP A 5 -14.82 6.52 -45.27
N ALA A 6 -14.98 7.63 -46.02
CA ALA A 6 -14.66 7.66 -47.44
C ALA A 6 -13.18 7.30 -47.72
N ASP A 7 -12.25 7.86 -46.93
CA ASP A 7 -10.82 7.56 -47.04
C ASP A 7 -10.51 6.15 -46.54
N ARG A 8 -11.16 5.68 -45.47
CA ARG A 8 -11.00 4.30 -44.96
C ARG A 8 -11.43 3.26 -45.99
N HIS A 9 -12.59 3.44 -46.63
CA HIS A 9 -13.06 2.54 -47.70
C HIS A 9 -12.17 2.60 -48.94
N ALA A 10 -11.60 3.78 -49.24
CA ALA A 10 -10.63 3.96 -50.31
C ALA A 10 -9.20 3.50 -49.95
N SER A 11 -8.99 2.97 -48.73
CA SER A 11 -7.67 2.60 -48.19
C SER A 11 -6.64 3.75 -48.24
N ARG A 12 -7.12 4.99 -48.05
CA ARG A 12 -6.29 6.19 -47.94
C ARG A 12 -6.06 6.49 -46.47
N GLU A 13 -4.80 6.50 -46.04
CA GLU A 13 -4.42 6.89 -44.69
C GLU A 13 -4.34 8.42 -44.60
N ARG A 14 -5.47 9.06 -44.31
CA ARG A 14 -5.59 10.53 -44.23
C ARG A 14 -6.43 10.92 -43.02
N LEU A 15 -5.91 11.82 -42.19
CA LEU A 15 -6.65 12.38 -41.07
C LEU A 15 -7.04 13.83 -41.38
N GLU A 16 -8.32 14.16 -41.29
CA GLU A 16 -8.80 15.52 -41.49
C GLU A 16 -9.26 16.15 -40.16
N CYS A 17 -8.92 17.42 -39.95
CA CYS A 17 -9.44 18.19 -38.84
C CYS A 17 -10.90 18.56 -39.13
N LEU A 18 -11.83 18.14 -38.27
CA LEU A 18 -13.25 18.43 -38.44
C LEU A 18 -13.60 19.92 -38.23
N GLU A 19 -12.70 20.72 -37.65
CA GLU A 19 -12.93 22.15 -37.38
C GLU A 19 -12.29 23.06 -38.43
N CYS A 20 -11.05 22.77 -38.84
CA CYS A 20 -10.29 23.63 -39.75
C CYS A 20 -9.90 22.97 -41.08
N SER A 21 -10.33 21.72 -41.33
CA SER A 21 -9.99 20.92 -42.52
C SER A 21 -8.48 20.72 -42.78
N ALA A 22 -7.61 21.06 -41.83
CA ALA A 22 -6.20 20.69 -41.91
C ALA A 22 -6.10 19.17 -42.01
N ALA A 23 -5.33 18.67 -42.98
CA ALA A 23 -5.14 17.25 -43.20
C ALA A 23 -3.73 16.84 -42.78
N ILE A 24 -3.63 15.65 -42.18
CA ILE A 24 -2.38 14.90 -42.05
C ILE A 24 -2.45 13.80 -43.11
N GLU A 25 -1.50 13.81 -44.02
CA GLU A 25 -1.45 12.89 -45.14
C GLU A 25 -0.66 11.61 -44.81
N SER A 26 -0.72 10.64 -45.71
CA SER A 26 -0.15 9.30 -45.50
C SER A 26 1.38 9.29 -45.35
N ASP A 27 2.09 10.33 -45.78
CA ASP A 27 3.55 10.45 -45.62
C ASP A 27 3.97 10.98 -44.24
N GLU A 28 3.04 11.54 -43.46
CA GLU A 28 3.32 12.09 -42.13
C GLU A 28 3.05 11.09 -41.00
N ILE A 29 1.94 10.34 -41.07
CA ILE A 29 1.56 9.34 -40.06
C ILE A 29 1.06 8.07 -40.73
N ILE A 30 1.61 6.93 -40.31
CA ILE A 30 1.11 5.61 -40.71
C ILE A 30 -0.06 5.21 -39.80
N LEU A 31 -1.25 4.99 -40.38
CA LEU A 31 -2.47 4.68 -39.63
C LEU A 31 -2.74 3.18 -39.49
N THR A 32 -2.23 2.34 -40.41
CA THR A 32 -2.57 0.91 -40.43
C THR A 32 -1.41 -0.02 -40.09
N ARG A 33 -1.74 -1.12 -39.42
CA ARG A 33 -0.78 -2.21 -39.16
C ARG A 33 -0.32 -2.91 -40.43
N ASP A 34 -1.14 -2.91 -41.48
CA ASP A 34 -0.78 -3.55 -42.75
C ASP A 34 0.36 -2.79 -43.44
N ARG A 35 0.32 -1.45 -43.42
CA ARG A 35 1.44 -0.64 -43.93
C ARG A 35 2.70 -0.78 -43.07
N LEU A 36 2.56 -0.86 -41.74
CA LEU A 36 3.67 -1.15 -40.83
C LEU A 36 4.33 -2.53 -41.05
N ARG A 37 3.74 -3.45 -41.83
CA ARG A 37 4.42 -4.72 -42.20
C ARG A 37 5.45 -4.54 -43.32
N SER A 38 5.29 -3.50 -44.13
CA SER A 38 6.11 -3.20 -45.30
C SER A 38 7.02 -1.99 -45.13
N GLU A 39 6.59 -1.01 -44.32
CA GLU A 39 7.24 0.30 -44.17
C GLU A 39 7.45 0.62 -42.68
N ALA A 40 8.65 1.10 -42.34
CA ALA A 40 9.00 1.52 -40.99
C ALA A 40 8.94 3.05 -40.88
N PRO A 41 8.30 3.61 -39.84
CA PRO A 41 8.30 5.05 -39.60
C PRO A 41 9.66 5.53 -39.06
N ASP A 42 9.95 6.82 -39.19
CA ASP A 42 11.15 7.42 -38.59
C ASP A 42 11.09 7.45 -37.05
N ILE A 43 9.88 7.65 -36.49
CA ILE A 43 9.61 7.61 -35.05
C ILE A 43 8.54 6.57 -34.77
N LEU A 44 8.89 5.55 -33.99
CA LEU A 44 7.97 4.49 -33.59
C LEU A 44 7.57 4.63 -32.12
N PHE A 45 6.31 4.95 -31.86
CA PHE A 45 5.71 4.78 -30.55
C PHE A 45 5.29 3.33 -30.36
N THR A 46 5.79 2.69 -29.30
CA THR A 46 5.50 1.28 -29.02
C THR A 46 5.41 1.04 -27.52
N THR A 47 4.92 -0.13 -27.13
CA THR A 47 4.90 -0.58 -25.74
C THR A 47 5.93 -1.70 -25.54
N THR A 48 6.35 -1.90 -24.29
CA THR A 48 7.20 -3.05 -23.92
C THR A 48 6.58 -4.38 -24.33
N GLU A 49 5.25 -4.49 -24.25
CA GLU A 49 4.50 -5.67 -24.68
C GLU A 49 4.63 -5.92 -26.19
N MET A 50 4.45 -4.86 -27.00
CA MET A 50 4.60 -4.98 -28.44
C MET A 50 6.03 -5.29 -28.85
N LEU A 51 7.03 -4.73 -28.17
CA LEU A 51 8.42 -5.09 -28.39
C LEU A 51 8.66 -6.58 -28.08
N ASN A 52 8.25 -7.07 -26.90
CA ASN A 52 8.46 -8.46 -26.48
C ASN A 52 7.78 -9.47 -27.42
N GLN A 53 6.51 -9.24 -27.79
CA GLN A 53 5.76 -10.17 -28.63
C GLN A 53 6.22 -10.17 -30.10
N ARG A 54 6.74 -9.04 -30.61
CA ARG A 54 7.02 -8.86 -32.04
C ARG A 54 8.49 -8.99 -32.42
N MET A 55 9.41 -9.07 -31.46
CA MET A 55 10.83 -9.38 -31.73
C MET A 55 11.00 -10.70 -32.49
N GLY A 56 10.19 -11.72 -32.16
CA GLY A 56 10.17 -13.03 -32.84
C GLY A 56 9.22 -13.13 -34.05
N ASP A 57 8.62 -12.02 -34.49
CA ASP A 57 7.70 -11.97 -35.65
C ASP A 57 8.40 -11.38 -36.87
N ASP A 58 8.71 -12.22 -37.86
CA ASP A 58 9.43 -11.83 -39.07
C ASP A 58 8.73 -10.69 -39.83
N ARG A 59 7.41 -10.55 -39.66
CA ARG A 59 6.59 -9.52 -40.30
C ARG A 59 6.79 -8.14 -39.70
N PHE A 60 7.10 -8.03 -38.42
CA PHE A 60 7.15 -6.77 -37.67
C PHE A 60 8.52 -6.46 -37.06
N ARG A 61 9.41 -7.44 -36.87
CA ARG A 61 10.71 -7.23 -36.19
C ARG A 61 11.60 -6.15 -36.82
N HIS A 62 11.45 -5.91 -38.13
CA HIS A 62 12.16 -4.86 -38.86
C HIS A 62 11.87 -3.44 -38.32
N LEU A 63 10.69 -3.22 -37.72
CA LEU A 63 10.31 -1.96 -37.08
C LEU A 63 11.21 -1.62 -35.88
N PHE A 64 11.82 -2.62 -35.26
CA PHE A 64 12.69 -2.46 -34.10
C PHE A 64 14.18 -2.56 -34.47
N GLY A 65 14.52 -2.40 -35.76
CA GLY A 65 15.89 -2.51 -36.26
C GLY A 65 16.43 -3.94 -36.33
N ILE A 66 15.55 -4.96 -36.36
CA ILE A 66 15.97 -6.38 -36.33
C ILE A 66 15.77 -7.05 -37.69
N GLY A 67 16.82 -7.74 -38.16
CA GLY A 67 16.80 -8.61 -39.34
C GLY A 67 16.96 -7.87 -40.66
N ASP A 68 17.07 -8.62 -41.75
CA ASP A 68 17.52 -8.12 -43.07
C ASP A 68 16.58 -7.08 -43.71
N ARG A 69 15.33 -6.96 -43.24
CA ARG A 69 14.36 -5.96 -43.73
C ARG A 69 14.45 -4.62 -43.01
N ALA A 70 15.25 -4.51 -41.95
CA ALA A 70 15.46 -3.23 -41.27
C ALA A 70 16.26 -2.29 -42.20
N GLN A 71 15.59 -1.26 -42.72
CA GLN A 71 16.21 -0.31 -43.66
C GLN A 71 17.23 0.61 -42.98
N ARG A 72 17.02 0.90 -41.69
CA ARG A 72 17.89 1.71 -40.84
C ARG A 72 17.97 1.11 -39.44
N PRO A 73 19.11 1.26 -38.75
CA PRO A 73 19.21 0.90 -37.35
C PRO A 73 18.46 1.88 -36.45
N VAL A 74 18.07 1.43 -35.26
CA VAL A 74 17.53 2.30 -34.22
C VAL A 74 18.68 3.03 -33.54
N GLU A 75 18.75 4.35 -33.70
CA GLU A 75 19.83 5.18 -33.13
C GLU A 75 19.54 5.59 -31.67
N MET A 76 18.28 5.80 -31.32
CA MET A 76 17.85 6.30 -30.01
C MET A 76 16.61 5.55 -29.51
N MET A 77 16.57 5.29 -28.21
CA MET A 77 15.39 4.83 -27.49
C MET A 77 15.05 5.81 -26.36
N LEU A 78 13.87 6.43 -26.45
CA LEU A 78 13.31 7.26 -25.39
C LEU A 78 12.42 6.41 -24.48
N LEU A 79 12.76 6.38 -23.21
CA LEU A 79 12.00 5.73 -22.15
C LEU A 79 11.34 6.83 -21.33
N ASP A 80 10.04 7.01 -21.52
CA ASP A 80 9.28 7.94 -20.70
C ASP A 80 8.95 7.31 -19.35
N GLU A 81 8.87 8.15 -18.31
CA GLU A 81 8.40 7.80 -16.97
C GLU A 81 9.14 6.59 -16.35
N VAL A 82 10.47 6.65 -16.39
CA VAL A 82 11.40 5.56 -16.08
C VAL A 82 11.19 4.94 -14.69
N HIS A 83 10.71 5.72 -13.71
CA HIS A 83 10.40 5.21 -12.36
C HIS A 83 9.28 4.16 -12.32
N THR A 84 8.45 4.06 -13.37
CA THR A 84 7.41 3.03 -13.50
C THR A 84 8.02 1.64 -13.72
N TYR A 85 9.24 1.57 -14.27
CA TYR A 85 9.97 0.33 -14.47
C TYR A 85 10.73 -0.08 -13.20
N ALA A 86 10.04 -0.29 -12.09
CA ALA A 86 10.67 -0.72 -10.82
C ALA A 86 10.25 -2.14 -10.43
N GLY A 87 10.95 -2.74 -9.47
CA GLY A 87 10.62 -4.07 -8.96
C GLY A 87 10.67 -5.16 -10.05
N ILE A 88 9.87 -6.21 -9.88
CA ILE A 88 9.85 -7.37 -10.80
C ILE A 88 9.50 -6.95 -12.23
N SER A 89 8.49 -6.10 -12.44
CA SER A 89 8.09 -5.61 -13.76
C SER A 89 9.22 -4.81 -14.44
N GLY A 90 9.90 -3.95 -13.69
CA GLY A 90 11.10 -3.25 -14.15
C GLY A 90 12.22 -4.20 -14.57
N ALA A 91 12.47 -5.26 -13.80
CA ALA A 91 13.47 -6.26 -14.14
C ALA A 91 13.12 -7.04 -15.42
N GLN A 92 11.84 -7.32 -15.66
CA GLN A 92 11.36 -7.90 -16.93
C GLN A 92 11.69 -6.99 -18.12
N VAL A 93 11.43 -5.68 -18.01
CA VAL A 93 11.80 -4.69 -19.04
C VAL A 93 13.31 -4.61 -19.21
N ALA A 94 14.06 -4.66 -18.11
CA ALA A 94 15.50 -4.60 -18.15
C ALA A 94 16.10 -5.75 -18.99
N PHE A 95 15.57 -6.97 -18.84
CA PHE A 95 15.97 -8.11 -19.67
C PHE A 95 15.44 -8.02 -21.10
N LEU A 96 14.23 -7.51 -21.32
CA LEU A 96 13.71 -7.23 -22.65
C LEU A 96 14.65 -6.30 -23.44
N LEU A 97 15.11 -5.21 -22.82
CA LEU A 97 16.05 -4.28 -23.45
C LEU A 97 17.41 -4.93 -23.75
N ARG A 98 17.92 -5.80 -22.86
CA ARG A 98 19.16 -6.58 -23.10
C ARG A 98 19.00 -7.52 -24.29
N ARG A 99 17.89 -8.27 -24.34
CA ARG A 99 17.56 -9.17 -25.46
C ARG A 99 17.44 -8.38 -26.76
N TRP A 100 16.67 -7.30 -26.78
CA TRP A 100 16.52 -6.44 -27.95
C TRP A 100 17.87 -5.91 -28.47
N ARG A 101 18.71 -5.34 -27.59
CA ARG A 101 20.06 -4.86 -27.95
C ARG A 101 20.94 -5.97 -28.55
N ARG A 102 20.84 -7.19 -28.02
CA ARG A 102 21.55 -8.36 -28.55
C ARG A 102 21.12 -8.71 -29.98
N LEU A 103 19.86 -8.44 -30.35
CA LEU A 103 19.34 -8.68 -31.71
C LEU A 103 19.69 -7.56 -32.68
N VAL A 104 19.67 -6.29 -32.26
CA VAL A 104 19.96 -5.11 -33.11
C VAL A 104 21.42 -5.05 -33.57
N ARG A 105 22.36 -5.53 -32.73
CA ARG A 105 23.81 -5.57 -33.02
C ARG A 105 24.44 -4.21 -33.39
N GLN A 106 23.86 -3.10 -32.92
CA GLN A 106 24.40 -1.75 -33.07
C GLN A 106 24.29 -0.95 -31.76
N HIS A 107 25.02 0.17 -31.68
CA HIS A 107 24.96 1.07 -30.53
C HIS A 107 23.66 1.89 -30.57
N VAL A 108 22.98 1.98 -29.43
CA VAL A 108 21.72 2.73 -29.24
C VAL A 108 21.92 3.69 -28.08
N SER A 109 21.57 4.96 -28.28
CA SER A 109 21.53 5.97 -27.22
C SER A 109 20.21 5.86 -26.44
N PHE A 110 20.30 5.77 -25.11
CA PHE A 110 19.12 5.73 -24.25
C PHE A 110 18.89 7.08 -23.60
N VAL A 111 17.65 7.57 -23.64
CA VAL A 111 17.21 8.78 -22.94
C VAL A 111 16.04 8.41 -22.04
N GLY A 112 16.17 8.71 -20.76
CA GLY A 112 15.15 8.40 -19.75
C GLY A 112 14.56 9.68 -19.16
N LEU A 113 13.23 9.73 -19.01
CA LEU A 113 12.53 10.83 -18.34
C LEU A 113 11.97 10.30 -17.01
N SER A 114 12.21 11.00 -15.89
CA SER A 114 11.64 10.63 -14.60
C SER A 114 11.60 11.81 -13.63
N ALA A 115 10.59 11.85 -12.77
CA ALA A 115 10.42 12.89 -11.75
C ALA A 115 10.76 12.44 -10.32
N THR A 116 10.85 11.12 -10.05
CA THR A 116 10.77 10.56 -8.69
C THR A 116 11.82 9.46 -8.41
N LEU A 117 12.93 9.44 -9.16
CA LEU A 117 14.03 8.49 -8.90
C LEU A 117 15.10 9.12 -8.03
N LYS A 118 15.49 8.38 -6.98
CA LYS A 118 16.72 8.62 -6.23
C LYS A 118 17.82 7.73 -6.84
N ASP A 119 19.01 8.31 -7.07
CA ASP A 119 20.13 7.65 -7.77
C ASP A 119 19.75 7.22 -9.21
N GLY A 120 19.33 8.20 -10.02
CA GLY A 120 18.77 7.96 -11.36
C GLY A 120 19.77 7.32 -12.32
N ALA A 121 21.06 7.69 -12.21
CA ALA A 121 22.12 7.17 -13.05
C ALA A 121 22.29 5.64 -12.90
N ARG A 122 22.37 5.15 -11.65
CA ARG A 122 22.52 3.72 -11.35
C ARG A 122 21.29 2.93 -11.76
N PHE A 123 20.10 3.42 -11.43
CA PHE A 123 18.84 2.79 -11.81
C PHE A 123 18.73 2.64 -13.34
N PHE A 124 19.00 3.72 -14.08
CA PHE A 124 18.89 3.74 -15.53
C PHE A 124 19.92 2.84 -16.22
N ALA A 125 21.13 2.74 -15.66
CA ALA A 125 22.15 1.81 -16.13
C ALA A 125 21.70 0.34 -15.96
N GLN A 126 21.11 0.01 -14.80
CA GLN A 126 20.56 -1.32 -14.54
C GLN A 126 19.39 -1.65 -15.47
N LEU A 127 18.50 -0.68 -15.74
CA LEU A 127 17.36 -0.85 -16.64
C LEU A 127 17.83 -1.14 -18.08
N THR A 128 18.67 -0.28 -18.64
CA THR A 128 19.11 -0.38 -20.05
C THR A 128 20.22 -1.43 -20.27
N GLY A 129 20.83 -1.91 -19.19
CA GLY A 129 21.94 -2.86 -19.23
C GLY A 129 23.23 -2.24 -19.78
N VAL A 130 23.42 -0.93 -19.64
CA VAL A 130 24.71 -0.25 -19.91
C VAL A 130 25.57 -0.24 -18.65
N TYR A 131 26.81 0.23 -18.75
CA TYR A 131 27.65 0.43 -17.56
C TYR A 131 27.23 1.70 -16.83
N GLU A 132 27.31 1.71 -15.50
CA GLU A 132 26.91 2.85 -14.66
C GLU A 132 27.66 4.13 -15.05
N GLN A 133 28.95 4.01 -15.37
CA GLN A 133 29.80 5.11 -15.86
C GLN A 133 29.34 5.71 -17.21
N SER A 134 28.46 5.01 -17.93
CA SER A 134 27.87 5.46 -19.20
C SER A 134 26.48 6.08 -19.01
N SER A 135 26.04 6.26 -17.75
CA SER A 135 24.75 6.84 -17.37
C SER A 135 25.00 8.10 -16.56
N VAL A 136 24.33 9.19 -16.93
CA VAL A 136 24.45 10.49 -16.25
C VAL A 136 23.06 11.01 -15.95
N GLU A 137 22.83 11.39 -14.69
CA GLU A 137 21.62 12.09 -14.29
C GLU A 137 21.76 13.57 -14.62
N ILE A 138 20.72 14.12 -15.27
CA ILE A 138 20.64 15.55 -15.60
C ILE A 138 19.48 16.12 -14.78
N ALA A 139 19.80 16.80 -13.68
CA ALA A 139 18.84 17.46 -12.80
C ALA A 139 19.30 18.90 -12.49
N PRO A 140 18.36 19.86 -12.34
CA PRO A 140 18.71 21.22 -11.95
C PRO A 140 19.19 21.28 -10.49
N ALA A 141 20.19 22.10 -10.18
CA ALA A 141 20.56 22.35 -8.78
C ALA A 141 19.50 23.24 -8.12
N ASN A 142 19.31 23.14 -6.79
CA ASN A 142 18.38 24.02 -6.07
C ASN A 142 18.69 25.50 -6.26
N SER A 143 19.96 25.86 -6.46
CA SER A 143 20.40 27.23 -6.79
C SER A 143 19.96 27.70 -8.17
N ASP A 144 19.68 26.77 -9.09
CA ASP A 144 19.25 27.05 -10.46
C ASP A 144 17.73 27.16 -10.55
N MET A 145 17.02 26.81 -9.47
CA MET A 145 15.55 26.82 -9.40
C MET A 145 15.04 28.19 -9.00
N ILE A 146 13.98 28.63 -9.67
CA ILE A 146 13.26 29.87 -9.34
C ILE A 146 11.93 29.47 -8.71
N ALA A 147 11.70 29.88 -7.46
CA ALA A 147 10.42 29.66 -6.79
C ALA A 147 9.35 30.60 -7.38
N GLU A 148 8.34 30.05 -8.05
CA GLU A 148 7.23 30.77 -8.66
C GLU A 148 5.90 30.03 -8.37
N GLY A 149 4.83 30.78 -8.07
CA GLY A 149 3.50 30.21 -7.82
C GLY A 149 3.23 29.86 -6.36
N ALA A 150 2.16 29.10 -6.13
CA ALA A 150 1.75 28.56 -4.83
C ALA A 150 0.88 27.33 -5.07
N GLU A 151 0.88 26.36 -4.15
CA GLU A 151 -0.05 25.22 -4.20
C GLU A 151 -0.95 25.22 -2.97
N TYR A 152 -2.20 24.80 -3.15
CA TYR A 152 -3.17 24.66 -2.07
C TYR A 152 -3.34 23.18 -1.72
N LEU A 153 -2.97 22.82 -0.50
CA LEU A 153 -3.01 21.44 0.00
C LEU A 153 -4.05 21.33 1.10
N LEU A 154 -4.94 20.35 1.00
CA LEU A 154 -6.03 20.18 1.97
C LEU A 154 -6.25 18.69 2.31
N ALA A 155 -6.03 18.33 3.57
CA ALA A 155 -6.44 17.04 4.12
C ALA A 155 -7.85 17.18 4.72
N LEU A 156 -8.85 16.63 4.02
CA LEU A 156 -10.24 16.62 4.47
C LEU A 156 -10.53 15.35 5.25
N ARG A 157 -10.91 15.51 6.52
CA ARG A 157 -11.43 14.42 7.35
C ARG A 157 -12.91 14.22 7.07
N GLY A 158 -13.31 13.01 6.66
CA GLY A 158 -14.71 12.62 6.59
C GLY A 158 -15.32 12.52 7.98
N ASP A 159 -16.58 12.94 8.12
CA ASP A 159 -17.32 12.82 9.38
C ASP A 159 -17.62 11.34 9.69
N PRO A 160 -17.08 10.77 10.79
CA PRO A 160 -17.29 9.36 11.15
C PRO A 160 -18.73 9.06 11.60
N VAL A 161 -19.49 10.08 12.01
CA VAL A 161 -20.86 9.95 12.57
C VAL A 161 -21.88 9.80 11.45
N SER A 162 -21.70 10.57 10.38
CA SER A 162 -22.58 10.52 9.22
C SER A 162 -22.45 9.16 8.53
N ARG A 163 -23.55 8.41 8.40
CA ARG A 163 -23.58 7.21 7.52
C ARG A 163 -23.35 7.55 6.03
N THR A 164 -23.16 8.82 5.67
CA THR A 164 -22.61 9.19 4.37
C THR A 164 -21.20 8.64 4.28
N ALA A 165 -21.05 7.57 3.50
CA ALA A 165 -19.75 6.97 3.21
C ALA A 165 -18.73 8.07 2.87
N LEU A 166 -17.45 7.88 3.21
CA LEU A 166 -16.34 8.74 2.76
C LEU A 166 -16.43 9.13 1.27
N LEU A 167 -17.01 8.23 0.47
CA LEU A 167 -17.35 8.45 -0.93
C LEU A 167 -18.29 9.65 -1.15
N SER A 168 -19.33 9.84 -0.33
CA SER A 168 -20.21 11.01 -0.36
C SER A 168 -19.47 12.31 -0.02
N THR A 169 -18.58 12.30 1.00
CA THR A 169 -17.72 13.46 1.28
C THR A 169 -16.90 13.80 0.04
N THR A 170 -16.30 12.79 -0.60
CA THR A 170 -15.51 12.96 -1.82
C THR A 170 -16.35 13.50 -2.98
N ILE A 171 -17.61 13.05 -3.13
CA ILE A 171 -18.54 13.56 -4.15
C ILE A 171 -18.85 15.03 -3.89
N GLN A 172 -19.17 15.41 -2.66
CA GLN A 172 -19.44 16.80 -2.29
C GLN A 172 -18.23 17.70 -2.50
N THR A 173 -17.03 17.22 -2.13
CA THR A 173 -15.76 17.87 -2.44
C THR A 173 -15.59 18.05 -3.96
N GLY A 174 -15.87 17.02 -4.77
CA GLY A 174 -15.78 17.13 -6.22
C GLY A 174 -16.77 18.12 -6.84
N MET A 175 -18.01 18.14 -6.35
CA MET A 175 -19.05 19.09 -6.78
C MET A 175 -18.65 20.55 -6.49
N LEU A 176 -18.14 20.81 -5.28
CA LEU A 176 -17.71 22.14 -4.87
C LEU A 176 -16.40 22.54 -5.57
N LEU A 177 -15.37 21.69 -5.51
CA LEU A 177 -14.04 22.03 -6.01
C LEU A 177 -14.05 22.29 -7.51
N SER A 178 -14.76 21.50 -8.31
CA SER A 178 -14.94 21.75 -9.75
C SER A 178 -15.62 23.09 -10.07
N ARG A 179 -16.34 23.68 -9.11
CA ARG A 179 -17.00 24.98 -9.19
C ARG A 179 -16.22 26.12 -8.51
N LEU A 180 -15.17 25.80 -7.78
CA LEU A 180 -14.17 26.78 -7.33
C LEU A 180 -13.10 27.05 -8.42
N LEU A 181 -13.06 26.20 -9.46
CA LEU A 181 -12.25 26.40 -10.65
C LEU A 181 -12.89 27.42 -11.61
N ASP A 182 -12.11 27.93 -12.56
CA ASP A 182 -12.60 28.85 -13.58
C ASP A 182 -13.71 28.21 -14.43
N VAL A 183 -14.77 28.98 -14.70
CA VAL A 183 -15.75 28.64 -15.74
C VAL A 183 -15.05 28.69 -17.10
N PRO A 184 -15.18 27.65 -17.96
CA PRO A 184 -14.49 27.58 -19.25
C PRO A 184 -14.66 28.82 -20.14
N ASP A 185 -15.86 29.41 -20.15
CA ASP A 185 -16.18 30.58 -20.99
C ASP A 185 -15.72 31.92 -20.40
N ALA A 186 -15.64 32.02 -19.06
CA ALA A 186 -15.35 33.29 -18.39
C ALA A 186 -13.88 33.44 -17.98
N ARG A 187 -13.23 32.35 -17.53
CA ARG A 187 -11.83 32.31 -17.07
C ARG A 187 -11.45 33.50 -16.19
N LYS A 188 -12.21 33.74 -15.12
CA LYS A 188 -12.09 34.92 -14.27
C LYS A 188 -10.69 35.06 -13.68
N SER A 189 -10.03 33.95 -13.34
CA SER A 189 -8.65 33.92 -12.83
C SER A 189 -7.58 34.03 -13.92
N GLN A 190 -7.95 34.07 -15.20
CA GLN A 190 -7.03 34.04 -16.35
C GLN A 190 -6.11 32.82 -16.36
N GLY A 191 -6.61 31.67 -15.90
CA GLY A 191 -5.87 30.40 -15.88
C GLY A 191 -4.98 30.19 -14.65
N ILE A 192 -5.10 31.04 -13.61
CA ILE A 192 -4.41 30.84 -12.33
C ILE A 192 -4.97 29.62 -11.58
N ILE A 193 -6.28 29.36 -11.59
CA ILE A 193 -6.86 28.27 -10.81
C ILE A 193 -7.12 27.01 -11.66
N GLY A 194 -7.13 27.14 -12.99
CA GLY A 194 -7.49 26.05 -13.92
C GLY A 194 -9.00 25.83 -14.02
N GLU A 195 -9.42 24.86 -14.82
CA GLU A 195 -10.84 24.60 -15.19
C GLU A 195 -11.31 23.18 -14.86
N ARG A 196 -10.38 22.22 -14.67
CA ARG A 196 -10.70 20.79 -14.56
C ARG A 196 -10.24 20.15 -13.26
N LEU A 197 -11.00 19.14 -12.87
CA LEU A 197 -10.77 18.33 -11.68
C LEU A 197 -10.47 16.87 -12.04
N PHE A 198 -9.36 16.32 -11.53
CA PHE A 198 -9.09 14.88 -11.54
C PHE A 198 -9.40 14.29 -10.15
N LEU A 199 -10.09 13.16 -10.11
CA LEU A 199 -10.46 12.46 -8.88
C LEU A 199 -9.91 11.03 -8.93
N PHE A 200 -8.90 10.73 -8.12
CA PHE A 200 -8.22 9.45 -8.07
C PHE A 200 -8.80 8.51 -7.00
N THR A 201 -8.88 7.23 -7.37
CA THR A 201 -9.26 6.11 -6.49
C THR A 201 -8.32 4.91 -6.73
N ASP A 202 -7.97 4.16 -5.68
CA ASP A 202 -7.03 3.03 -5.76
C ASP A 202 -7.68 1.68 -6.11
N ASP A 203 -9.00 1.63 -6.27
CA ASP A 203 -9.76 0.40 -6.46
C ASP A 203 -10.82 0.58 -7.57
N ILE A 204 -10.82 -0.35 -8.53
CA ILE A 204 -11.70 -0.30 -9.72
C ILE A 204 -13.19 -0.34 -9.35
N ASP A 205 -13.59 -1.14 -8.35
CA ASP A 205 -14.97 -1.18 -7.88
C ASP A 205 -15.36 0.20 -7.28
N VAL A 206 -14.45 0.82 -6.53
CA VAL A 206 -14.64 2.18 -6.00
C VAL A 206 -14.68 3.23 -7.12
N THR A 207 -13.83 3.13 -8.14
CA THR A 207 -13.84 4.03 -9.32
C THR A 207 -15.20 4.01 -10.01
N ASN A 208 -15.74 2.81 -10.27
CA ASN A 208 -17.03 2.65 -10.92
C ASN A 208 -18.15 3.22 -10.04
N ARG A 209 -18.15 2.94 -8.73
CA ARG A 209 -19.11 3.54 -7.79
C ARG A 209 -19.04 5.07 -7.80
N MET A 210 -17.83 5.62 -7.69
CA MET A 210 -17.59 7.07 -7.67
C MET A 210 -18.08 7.74 -8.95
N TYR A 211 -17.75 7.17 -10.11
CA TYR A 211 -18.17 7.71 -11.41
C TYR A 211 -19.69 7.81 -11.54
N PHE A 212 -20.42 6.72 -11.32
CA PHE A 212 -21.88 6.73 -11.46
C PHE A 212 -22.57 7.54 -10.36
N ALA A 213 -22.01 7.58 -9.14
CA ALA A 213 -22.54 8.41 -8.07
C ALA A 213 -22.32 9.91 -8.35
N MET A 214 -21.20 10.29 -8.96
CA MET A 214 -20.95 11.67 -9.39
C MET A 214 -21.89 12.07 -10.54
N LEU A 215 -22.18 11.17 -11.50
CA LEU A 215 -23.19 11.42 -12.54
C LEU A 215 -24.58 11.67 -11.94
N ASP A 216 -25.04 10.83 -11.00
CA ASP A 216 -26.33 11.04 -10.33
C ASP A 216 -26.35 12.35 -9.52
N ALA A 217 -25.25 12.66 -8.80
CA ALA A 217 -25.12 13.90 -8.05
C ALA A 217 -25.20 15.15 -8.94
N GLU A 218 -24.65 15.09 -10.16
CA GLU A 218 -24.75 16.14 -11.17
C GLU A 218 -26.06 16.08 -12.00
N GLY A 219 -27.00 15.22 -11.62
CA GLY A 219 -28.31 15.11 -12.28
C GLY A 219 -28.23 14.57 -13.71
N ARG A 220 -27.33 13.60 -13.95
CA ARG A 220 -27.08 12.96 -15.26
C ARG A 220 -27.41 11.46 -15.22
N ARG A 221 -27.79 10.92 -16.37
CA ARG A 221 -28.02 9.48 -16.60
C ARG A 221 -26.70 8.72 -16.70
N SER A 222 -26.76 7.39 -16.67
CA SER A 222 -25.58 6.52 -16.89
C SER A 222 -24.88 6.74 -18.25
N SER A 223 -25.61 7.26 -19.24
CA SER A 223 -25.04 7.65 -20.55
C SER A 223 -24.28 8.99 -20.52
N GLY A 224 -24.24 9.69 -19.38
CA GLY A 224 -23.68 11.04 -19.26
C GLY A 224 -24.64 12.16 -19.68
N ALA A 225 -25.77 11.85 -20.32
CA ALA A 225 -26.76 12.84 -20.73
C ALA A 225 -27.50 13.43 -19.52
N PRO A 226 -27.92 14.72 -19.56
CA PRO A 226 -28.73 15.31 -18.49
C PRO A 226 -30.01 14.52 -18.22
N ASP A 227 -30.32 14.23 -16.96
CA ASP A 227 -31.54 13.52 -16.58
C ASP A 227 -32.70 14.48 -16.32
N LEU A 228 -33.27 15.01 -17.40
CA LEU A 228 -34.38 15.96 -17.32
C LEU A 228 -35.69 15.35 -16.79
N VAL A 229 -35.77 14.02 -16.67
CA VAL A 229 -36.99 13.33 -16.22
C VAL A 229 -37.00 13.21 -14.69
N ASN A 230 -35.94 12.64 -14.10
CA ASN A 230 -35.91 12.42 -12.66
C ASN A 230 -35.28 13.58 -11.89
N ARG A 231 -34.51 14.45 -12.56
CA ARG A 231 -33.77 15.57 -11.95
C ARG A 231 -33.98 16.87 -12.77
N PRO A 232 -35.23 17.35 -12.95
CA PRO A 232 -35.53 18.52 -13.77
C PRO A 232 -34.83 19.80 -13.22
N ASP A 233 -34.73 19.93 -11.90
CA ASP A 233 -34.17 21.10 -11.20
C ASP A 233 -32.62 21.10 -11.10
N GLY A 234 -31.95 20.23 -11.85
CA GLY A 234 -30.48 20.15 -11.88
C GLY A 234 -29.89 19.09 -10.96
N GLY A 235 -28.58 19.17 -10.76
CA GLY A 235 -27.85 18.34 -9.81
C GLY A 235 -28.03 18.81 -8.35
N LEU A 236 -27.48 18.05 -7.41
CA LEU A 236 -27.54 18.35 -5.98
C LEU A 236 -26.85 19.68 -5.62
N ALA A 237 -25.91 20.16 -6.44
CA ALA A 237 -25.26 21.46 -6.27
C ALA A 237 -26.26 22.64 -6.32
N SER A 238 -27.37 22.52 -7.05
CA SER A 238 -28.42 23.57 -7.11
C SER A 238 -29.02 23.87 -5.73
N LEU A 239 -28.99 22.90 -4.82
CA LEU A 239 -29.49 23.07 -3.44
C LEU A 239 -28.64 24.04 -2.63
N ARG A 240 -27.42 24.37 -3.08
CA ARG A 240 -26.45 25.24 -2.39
C ARG A 240 -26.50 26.71 -2.81
N ARG A 241 -27.51 27.07 -3.61
CA ARG A 241 -27.75 28.46 -4.01
C ARG A 241 -27.90 29.37 -2.76
N PRO A 242 -27.32 30.57 -2.77
CA PRO A 242 -27.45 31.50 -1.65
C PRO A 242 -28.90 31.85 -1.37
N LEU A 243 -29.26 31.83 -0.08
CA LEU A 243 -30.57 32.23 0.43
C LEU A 243 -30.35 33.17 1.63
N PRO A 244 -31.31 34.07 1.93
CA PRO A 244 -31.20 35.00 3.06
C PRO A 244 -31.43 34.30 4.42
N VAL A 245 -30.73 33.20 4.66
CA VAL A 245 -30.76 32.41 5.89
C VAL A 245 -29.33 32.33 6.42
N GLU A 246 -29.03 33.16 7.41
CA GLU A 246 -27.68 33.32 7.96
C GLU A 246 -27.10 31.99 8.48
N GLN A 247 -27.92 31.14 9.09
CA GLN A 247 -27.52 29.80 9.54
C GLN A 247 -26.96 28.94 8.40
N ARG A 248 -27.52 29.00 7.19
CA ARG A 248 -27.02 28.23 6.04
C ARG A 248 -25.61 28.68 5.64
N ARG A 249 -25.35 29.98 5.71
CA ARG A 249 -24.03 30.56 5.45
C ARG A 249 -23.03 30.11 6.51
N LEU A 250 -23.40 30.18 7.79
CA LEU A 250 -22.56 29.75 8.91
C LEU A 250 -22.25 28.25 8.88
N HIS A 251 -23.17 27.42 8.36
CA HIS A 251 -22.96 25.97 8.18
C HIS A 251 -22.34 25.58 6.81
N GLY A 252 -21.85 26.55 6.02
CA GLY A 252 -21.20 26.27 4.73
C GLY A 252 -22.13 25.65 3.66
N GLN A 253 -23.44 25.80 3.82
CA GLN A 253 -24.45 25.33 2.86
C GLN A 253 -24.80 26.36 1.78
N ASP A 254 -24.18 27.53 1.86
CA ASP A 254 -24.29 28.64 0.93
C ASP A 254 -22.99 28.70 0.11
N TRP A 255 -23.10 28.57 -1.21
CA TRP A 255 -21.96 28.59 -2.13
C TRP A 255 -21.88 29.93 -2.90
N GLU A 256 -22.05 31.07 -2.22
CA GLU A 256 -21.94 32.42 -2.81
C GLU A 256 -20.64 32.62 -3.61
N ALA A 257 -19.50 32.16 -3.11
CA ALA A 257 -18.21 32.25 -3.79
C ALA A 257 -18.22 31.61 -5.19
N VAL A 258 -18.97 30.52 -5.37
CA VAL A 258 -19.11 29.83 -6.66
C VAL A 258 -19.84 30.72 -7.68
N ILE A 259 -20.84 31.48 -7.24
CA ILE A 259 -21.55 32.45 -8.08
C ILE A 259 -20.66 33.62 -8.43
N GLU A 260 -19.87 34.12 -7.49
CA GLU A 260 -18.90 35.19 -7.74
C GLU A 260 -17.85 34.78 -8.78
N ILE A 261 -17.40 33.52 -8.78
CA ILE A 261 -16.47 32.97 -9.77
C ILE A 261 -17.12 32.89 -11.17
N GLY A 262 -18.43 32.72 -11.24
CA GLY A 262 -19.22 32.79 -12.47
C GLY A 262 -20.12 31.57 -12.74
N HIS A 263 -20.13 30.57 -11.86
CA HIS A 263 -21.00 29.40 -12.00
C HIS A 263 -22.41 29.73 -11.50
N SER A 264 -23.45 29.27 -12.20
CA SER A 264 -24.82 29.74 -11.91
C SER A 264 -25.54 29.00 -10.79
N LEU A 265 -25.12 27.77 -10.43
CA LEU A 265 -25.86 26.85 -9.55
C LEU A 265 -27.33 26.65 -9.96
N GLN A 266 -27.62 26.82 -11.25
CA GLN A 266 -28.92 26.58 -11.86
C GLN A 266 -28.93 25.22 -12.58
N PRO A 267 -30.08 24.71 -13.04
CA PRO A 267 -30.16 23.40 -13.71
C PRO A 267 -29.24 23.23 -14.94
N GLN A 268 -28.81 24.32 -15.57
CA GLN A 268 -27.84 24.30 -16.67
C GLN A 268 -26.38 24.11 -16.23
N ASP A 269 -26.04 24.37 -14.96
CA ASP A 269 -24.69 24.23 -14.41
C ASP A 269 -24.39 22.79 -13.94
N ARG A 270 -24.75 21.79 -14.77
CA ARG A 270 -24.44 20.37 -14.53
C ARG A 270 -23.05 20.07 -15.06
N LYS A 271 -22.12 19.64 -14.19
CA LYS A 271 -20.76 19.29 -14.61
C LYS A 271 -20.74 18.03 -15.46
N SER A 272 -19.93 18.00 -16.52
CA SER A 272 -19.68 16.80 -17.30
C SER A 272 -18.67 15.91 -16.58
N VAL A 273 -19.00 14.61 -16.45
CA VAL A 273 -18.21 13.65 -15.69
C VAL A 273 -17.78 12.52 -16.62
N GLY A 274 -16.51 12.15 -16.60
CA GLY A 274 -16.00 10.96 -17.28
C GLY A 274 -15.19 10.06 -16.34
N ARG A 275 -14.77 8.91 -16.87
CA ARG A 275 -13.97 7.90 -16.16
C ARG A 275 -12.78 7.48 -17.01
N VAL A 276 -11.64 7.21 -16.38
CA VAL A 276 -10.47 6.61 -17.05
C VAL A 276 -9.85 5.50 -16.20
N MET A 277 -9.75 4.31 -16.77
CA MET A 277 -9.18 3.13 -16.13
C MET A 277 -8.66 2.13 -17.16
N SER A 278 -7.96 1.08 -16.73
CA SER A 278 -7.35 0.10 -17.63
C SER A 278 -8.34 -0.58 -18.60
N MET A 279 -9.59 -0.78 -18.19
CA MET A 279 -10.65 -1.37 -19.02
C MET A 279 -11.48 -0.34 -19.80
N ASP A 280 -11.26 0.96 -19.58
CA ASP A 280 -11.97 2.06 -20.23
C ASP A 280 -10.97 3.21 -20.50
N PRO A 281 -10.08 3.02 -21.50
CA PRO A 281 -9.00 3.97 -21.76
C PRO A 281 -9.50 5.14 -22.61
N GLY A 282 -9.20 6.37 -22.18
CA GLY A 282 -9.40 7.59 -22.97
C GLY A 282 -9.96 8.77 -22.16
N VAL A 283 -9.41 9.96 -22.38
CA VAL A 283 -9.89 11.19 -21.73
C VAL A 283 -10.78 11.96 -22.70
N GLY A 284 -12.05 12.14 -22.34
CA GLY A 284 -12.96 12.99 -23.11
C GLY A 284 -12.50 14.45 -23.12
N ASN A 285 -12.52 15.08 -24.30
CA ASN A 285 -12.01 16.46 -24.48
C ASN A 285 -12.85 17.55 -23.81
N ASN A 286 -14.08 17.27 -23.34
CA ASN A 286 -14.99 18.27 -22.76
C ASN A 286 -15.58 17.81 -21.42
N LEU A 287 -14.71 17.32 -20.54
CA LEU A 287 -15.05 16.84 -19.20
C LEU A 287 -14.59 17.84 -18.13
N ASP A 288 -15.47 18.17 -17.20
CA ASP A 288 -15.17 19.02 -16.04
C ASP A 288 -14.52 18.19 -14.91
N ILE A 289 -15.03 16.97 -14.71
CA ILE A 289 -14.59 16.02 -13.69
C ILE A 289 -14.19 14.70 -14.34
N ILE A 290 -13.00 14.20 -14.03
CA ILE A 290 -12.52 12.89 -14.49
C ILE A 290 -12.20 12.00 -13.30
N VAL A 291 -12.94 10.90 -13.17
CA VAL A 291 -12.72 9.88 -12.14
C VAL A 291 -11.73 8.85 -12.67
N ALA A 292 -10.59 8.67 -12.02
CA ALA A 292 -9.51 7.85 -12.53
C ALA A 292 -8.92 6.87 -11.50
N THR A 293 -8.31 5.81 -12.04
CA THR A 293 -7.35 4.96 -11.31
C THR A 293 -5.92 5.42 -11.62
N ALA A 294 -4.94 4.57 -11.36
CA ALA A 294 -3.55 4.76 -11.77
C ALA A 294 -3.35 5.01 -13.28
N SER A 295 -4.36 4.74 -14.12
CA SER A 295 -4.26 4.97 -15.57
C SER A 295 -4.02 6.43 -16.01
N LEU A 296 -4.33 7.42 -15.16
CA LEU A 296 -4.00 8.84 -15.40
C LEU A 296 -2.84 9.36 -14.55
N GLU A 297 -2.15 8.48 -13.82
CA GLU A 297 -0.95 8.86 -13.05
C GLU A 297 0.18 9.31 -13.95
N VAL A 298 0.24 8.80 -15.19
CA VAL A 298 1.40 8.82 -16.09
C VAL A 298 0.97 9.27 -17.49
N GLY A 299 1.79 10.07 -18.19
CA GLY A 299 1.67 10.28 -19.63
C GLY A 299 0.51 11.15 -20.19
N PHE A 300 -0.42 11.67 -19.37
CA PHE A 300 -1.47 12.59 -19.85
C PHE A 300 -1.19 14.05 -19.48
N ASN A 301 -1.05 14.93 -20.47
CA ASN A 301 -0.78 16.35 -20.29
C ASN A 301 -2.02 17.20 -20.65
N ASP A 302 -2.70 17.75 -19.63
CA ASP A 302 -3.82 18.68 -19.82
C ASP A 302 -3.55 19.97 -19.03
N PRO A 303 -3.31 21.11 -19.70
CA PRO A 303 -2.98 22.38 -19.03
C PRO A 303 -4.18 22.99 -18.30
N ARG A 304 -5.39 22.43 -18.45
CA ARG A 304 -6.61 22.92 -17.79
C ARG A 304 -6.81 22.34 -16.39
N VAL A 305 -6.05 21.34 -15.98
CA VAL A 305 -6.23 20.68 -14.68
C VAL A 305 -5.81 21.61 -13.55
N GLY A 306 -6.81 22.11 -12.83
CA GLY A 306 -6.66 23.02 -11.71
C GLY A 306 -6.71 22.35 -10.35
N ALA A 307 -7.30 21.16 -10.28
CA ALA A 307 -7.46 20.43 -9.02
C ALA A 307 -7.29 18.92 -9.15
N VAL A 308 -6.79 18.32 -8.07
CA VAL A 308 -6.67 16.88 -7.86
C VAL A 308 -7.32 16.50 -6.54
N ILE A 309 -8.17 15.48 -6.56
CA ILE A 309 -8.71 14.83 -5.36
C ILE A 309 -8.14 13.42 -5.27
N GLN A 310 -7.62 13.06 -4.10
CA GLN A 310 -7.21 11.72 -3.73
C GLN A 310 -8.22 11.13 -2.73
N HIS A 311 -8.92 10.06 -3.10
CA HIS A 311 -9.81 9.35 -2.19
C HIS A 311 -9.04 8.33 -1.35
N LYS A 312 -9.08 8.48 -0.01
CA LYS A 312 -8.31 7.72 1.00
C LYS A 312 -6.80 7.95 0.93
N ALA A 313 -6.11 7.54 1.99
CA ALA A 313 -4.64 7.61 2.03
C ALA A 313 -4.05 6.79 0.87
N PRO A 314 -3.11 7.35 0.10
CA PRO A 314 -2.47 6.66 -1.01
C PRO A 314 -1.73 5.41 -0.52
N ARG A 315 -1.65 4.38 -1.38
CA ARG A 315 -0.83 3.18 -1.09
C ARG A 315 0.66 3.42 -1.33
N ASP A 316 1.00 4.01 -2.47
CA ASP A 316 2.36 4.41 -2.84
C ASP A 316 2.43 5.93 -2.89
N VAL A 317 3.33 6.48 -2.12
CA VAL A 317 3.52 7.91 -1.95
C VAL A 317 4.14 8.56 -3.19
N ALA A 318 4.97 7.83 -3.94
CA ALA A 318 5.50 8.29 -5.23
C ALA A 318 4.39 8.44 -6.28
N GLN A 319 3.43 7.49 -6.31
CA GLN A 319 2.25 7.59 -7.17
C GLN A 319 1.40 8.81 -6.79
N PHE A 320 1.24 9.07 -5.49
CA PHE A 320 0.51 10.25 -5.02
C PHE A 320 1.15 11.57 -5.49
N LEU A 321 2.47 11.71 -5.41
CA LEU A 321 3.16 12.90 -5.93
C LEU A 321 2.95 13.10 -7.43
N GLN A 322 2.90 12.01 -8.21
CA GLN A 322 2.60 12.08 -9.63
C GLN A 322 1.15 12.52 -9.90
N ARG A 323 0.19 11.98 -9.14
CA ARG A 323 -1.22 12.41 -9.18
C ARG A 323 -1.34 13.89 -8.85
N LYS A 324 -0.70 14.34 -7.77
CA LYS A 324 -0.61 15.76 -7.36
C LYS A 324 -0.05 16.62 -8.50
N GLY A 325 1.04 16.18 -9.13
CA GLY A 325 1.66 16.85 -10.28
C GLY A 325 0.84 16.84 -11.59
N ARG A 326 -0.38 16.25 -11.61
CA ARG A 326 -1.29 16.38 -12.77
C ARG A 326 -1.93 17.76 -12.85
N ALA A 327 -2.12 18.45 -11.72
CA ALA A 327 -2.53 19.85 -11.70
C ALA A 327 -1.30 20.79 -11.71
N GLY A 328 -1.48 22.04 -12.15
CA GLY A 328 -0.42 23.06 -12.07
C GLY A 328 0.58 23.08 -13.23
N ARG A 329 0.15 22.73 -14.46
CA ARG A 329 1.05 22.64 -15.63
C ARG A 329 1.62 23.98 -16.11
N SER A 330 0.94 25.08 -15.81
CA SER A 330 1.43 26.44 -16.06
C SER A 330 2.13 26.98 -14.81
N ARG A 331 3.27 27.67 -14.97
CA ARG A 331 4.05 28.24 -13.84
C ARG A 331 3.25 29.24 -12.97
N ARG A 332 2.22 29.87 -13.55
CA ARG A 332 1.34 30.82 -12.84
C ARG A 332 0.17 30.14 -12.13
N MET A 333 -0.09 28.88 -12.43
CA MET A 333 -1.23 28.16 -11.88
C MET A 333 -1.00 27.85 -10.40
N ARG A 334 -2.06 27.95 -9.60
CA ARG A 334 -2.09 27.65 -8.18
C ARG A 334 -3.03 26.48 -7.92
N PRO A 335 -2.56 25.24 -8.10
CA PRO A 335 -3.42 24.08 -8.11
C PRO A 335 -3.91 23.69 -6.71
N TRP A 336 -5.08 23.06 -6.66
CA TRP A 336 -5.61 22.43 -5.45
C TRP A 336 -5.28 20.94 -5.42
N THR A 337 -4.79 20.45 -4.29
CA THR A 337 -4.67 19.01 -4.00
C THR A 337 -5.43 18.70 -2.72
N VAL A 338 -6.46 17.87 -2.83
CA VAL A 338 -7.34 17.52 -1.71
C VAL A 338 -7.29 16.02 -1.45
N ALA A 339 -6.82 15.62 -0.27
CA ALA A 339 -6.86 14.23 0.20
C ALA A 339 -8.08 14.04 1.11
N VAL A 340 -9.03 13.19 0.72
CA VAL A 340 -10.24 12.91 1.50
C VAL A 340 -10.03 11.62 2.30
N LEU A 341 -9.85 11.76 3.61
CA LEU A 341 -9.38 10.72 4.53
C LEU A 341 -10.48 10.32 5.52
N SER A 342 -10.60 9.04 5.82
CA SER A 342 -11.45 8.57 6.92
C SER A 342 -10.76 8.68 8.27
N ASP A 343 -11.54 8.65 9.34
CA ASP A 343 -11.02 8.65 10.72
C ASP A 343 -10.56 7.25 11.17
N TYR A 344 -10.15 6.37 10.26
CA TYR A 344 -9.85 4.96 10.56
C TYR A 344 -8.52 4.48 9.98
N GLY A 345 -7.90 3.50 10.64
CA GLY A 345 -6.79 2.72 10.10
C GLY A 345 -5.60 3.55 9.63
N ARG A 346 -5.23 3.41 8.35
CA ARG A 346 -4.15 4.16 7.71
C ARG A 346 -4.53 5.62 7.42
N ASP A 347 -5.80 5.88 7.11
CA ASP A 347 -6.28 7.23 6.80
C ASP A 347 -6.17 8.14 8.02
N ARG A 348 -6.45 7.63 9.23
CA ARG A 348 -6.28 8.38 10.48
C ARG A 348 -4.82 8.83 10.68
N LEU A 349 -3.86 7.94 10.46
CA LEU A 349 -2.43 8.27 10.52
C LEU A 349 -2.07 9.33 9.47
N ALA A 350 -2.52 9.16 8.23
CA ALA A 350 -2.28 10.13 7.16
C ALA A 350 -2.89 11.51 7.47
N TYR A 351 -4.04 11.56 8.15
CA TYR A 351 -4.66 12.81 8.58
C TYR A 351 -3.90 13.45 9.75
N GLN A 352 -3.53 12.66 10.75
CA GLN A 352 -2.76 13.11 11.90
C GLN A 352 -1.31 13.44 11.56
N SER A 353 -0.83 13.07 10.38
CA SER A 353 0.51 13.38 9.86
C SER A 353 0.42 13.91 8.43
N TYR A 354 -0.53 14.84 8.21
CA TYR A 354 -0.81 15.44 6.90
C TYR A 354 0.42 16.14 6.31
N ASP A 355 1.33 16.61 7.16
CA ASP A 355 2.62 17.19 6.82
C ASP A 355 3.45 16.22 5.94
N LEU A 356 3.61 14.98 6.39
CA LEU A 356 4.32 13.92 5.65
C LEU A 356 3.53 13.38 4.45
N LEU A 357 2.21 13.50 4.45
CA LEU A 357 1.39 13.08 3.31
C LEU A 357 1.69 13.91 2.06
N PHE A 358 1.82 15.23 2.21
CA PHE A 358 2.01 16.15 1.08
C PHE A 358 3.47 16.44 0.72
N ASP A 359 4.39 16.23 1.66
CA ASP A 359 5.83 16.36 1.44
C ASP A 359 6.61 15.14 1.98
N PRO A 360 6.55 14.01 1.26
CA PRO A 360 7.13 12.74 1.70
C PRO A 360 8.55 12.49 1.20
N GLU A 361 9.32 11.69 1.94
CA GLU A 361 10.58 11.12 1.43
C GLU A 361 10.34 9.91 0.53
N LEU A 362 10.96 9.90 -0.65
CA LEU A 362 10.83 8.81 -1.61
C LEU A 362 11.85 7.70 -1.35
N PRO A 363 11.43 6.43 -1.29
CA PRO A 363 12.34 5.31 -1.16
C PRO A 363 13.18 5.11 -2.43
N LEU A 364 14.38 4.54 -2.27
CA LEU A 364 15.21 4.09 -3.38
C LEU A 364 14.47 3.02 -4.19
N ARG A 365 14.28 3.24 -5.49
CA ARG A 365 13.74 2.22 -6.39
C ARG A 365 14.86 1.33 -6.89
N THR A 366 14.63 0.02 -6.88
CA THR A 366 15.62 -0.98 -7.31
C THR A 366 15.05 -1.92 -8.36
N LEU A 367 15.96 -2.58 -9.09
CA LEU A 367 15.66 -3.55 -10.12
C LEU A 367 16.20 -4.93 -9.72
N PRO A 368 15.36 -5.91 -9.38
CA PRO A 368 15.76 -7.28 -9.05
C PRO A 368 16.24 -8.07 -10.30
N VAL A 369 17.22 -7.57 -11.05
CA VAL A 369 17.82 -8.29 -12.20
C VAL A 369 18.57 -9.57 -11.76
N GLY A 370 18.88 -9.69 -10.47
CA GLY A 370 19.40 -10.89 -9.82
C GLY A 370 18.36 -12.01 -9.66
N ASN A 371 17.08 -11.67 -9.71
CA ASN A 371 16.00 -12.58 -9.38
C ASN A 371 15.88 -13.73 -10.39
N ARG A 372 15.97 -14.97 -9.88
CA ARG A 372 15.94 -16.18 -10.68
C ARG A 372 14.60 -16.41 -11.37
N TYR A 373 13.49 -16.08 -10.72
CA TYR A 373 12.15 -16.16 -11.32
C TYR A 373 12.07 -15.32 -12.60
N VAL A 374 12.53 -14.06 -12.54
CA VAL A 374 12.59 -13.15 -13.71
C VAL A 374 13.51 -13.72 -14.78
N ARG A 375 14.71 -14.19 -14.40
CA ARG A 375 15.68 -14.78 -15.34
C ARG A 375 15.13 -16.02 -16.06
N ARG A 376 14.38 -16.88 -15.37
CA ARG A 376 13.76 -18.08 -15.96
C ARG A 376 12.70 -17.71 -17.00
N ILE A 377 11.81 -16.77 -16.69
CA ILE A 377 10.82 -16.25 -17.65
C ILE A 377 11.54 -15.64 -18.87
N GLN A 378 12.55 -14.82 -18.63
CA GLN A 378 13.29 -14.14 -19.70
C GLN A 378 14.15 -15.10 -20.52
N ALA A 379 14.62 -16.21 -19.94
CA ALA A 379 15.29 -17.27 -20.69
C ALA A 379 14.35 -17.97 -21.68
N ILE A 380 13.07 -18.13 -21.33
CA ILE A 380 12.06 -18.67 -22.25
C ILE A 380 11.82 -17.69 -23.39
N TYR A 381 11.62 -16.41 -23.12
CA TYR A 381 11.47 -15.43 -24.20
C TYR A 381 12.74 -15.29 -25.04
N ALA A 382 13.94 -15.34 -24.44
CA ALA A 382 15.20 -15.40 -25.18
C ALA A 382 15.29 -16.65 -26.05
N THR A 383 14.70 -17.78 -25.62
CA THR A 383 14.58 -18.99 -26.43
C THR A 383 13.70 -18.73 -27.64
N LEU A 384 12.55 -18.06 -27.49
CA LEU A 384 11.70 -17.68 -28.63
C LEU A 384 12.47 -16.81 -29.64
N ASP A 385 13.27 -15.85 -29.16
CA ASP A 385 14.13 -15.02 -30.00
C ASP A 385 15.19 -15.85 -30.74
N TYR A 386 15.82 -16.80 -30.04
CA TYR A 386 16.81 -17.71 -30.61
C TYR A 386 16.19 -18.55 -31.72
N LEU A 387 15.02 -19.16 -31.46
CA LEU A 387 14.28 -19.96 -32.43
C LEU A 387 13.92 -19.12 -33.67
N SER A 388 13.54 -17.84 -33.48
CA SER A 388 13.26 -16.91 -34.58
C SER A 388 14.50 -16.60 -35.42
N GLN A 389 15.67 -16.42 -34.81
CA GLN A 389 16.93 -16.18 -35.55
C GLN A 389 17.46 -17.44 -36.24
N ALA A 390 17.36 -18.60 -35.58
CA ALA A 390 17.92 -19.85 -36.06
C ALA A 390 17.05 -20.51 -37.14
N SER A 391 15.74 -20.23 -37.15
CA SER A 391 14.82 -20.66 -38.20
C SER A 391 15.08 -19.89 -39.51
N ARG A 392 15.84 -20.50 -40.42
CA ARG A 392 16.04 -19.98 -41.80
C ARG A 392 14.86 -20.27 -42.73
N SER A 393 13.64 -20.32 -42.18
CA SER A 393 12.43 -20.55 -42.97
C SER A 393 12.22 -19.41 -43.97
N SER A 394 11.98 -19.73 -45.25
CA SER A 394 11.57 -18.74 -46.26
C SER A 394 10.16 -18.18 -46.03
N ARG A 395 9.42 -18.73 -45.06
CA ARG A 395 8.03 -18.38 -44.73
C ARG A 395 7.96 -17.44 -43.53
N GLN A 396 7.51 -16.21 -43.76
CA GLN A 396 7.27 -15.17 -42.73
C GLN A 396 6.19 -15.57 -41.70
N GLY A 397 6.27 -15.04 -40.48
CA GLY A 397 5.32 -15.33 -39.40
C GLY A 397 5.93 -15.15 -38.01
N SER A 398 5.25 -15.62 -36.97
CA SER A 398 5.65 -15.41 -35.57
C SER A 398 5.89 -16.72 -34.82
N VAL A 399 7.08 -16.86 -34.24
CA VAL A 399 7.40 -17.98 -33.33
C VAL A 399 6.49 -17.97 -32.11
N TRP A 400 6.08 -16.78 -31.65
CA TRP A 400 5.12 -16.61 -30.55
C TRP A 400 3.82 -17.38 -30.83
N PHE A 401 3.17 -17.10 -31.97
CA PHE A 401 1.93 -17.76 -32.36
C PHE A 401 2.11 -19.24 -32.71
N ASP A 402 3.25 -19.62 -33.28
CA ASP A 402 3.55 -21.03 -33.58
C ASP A 402 3.60 -21.88 -32.30
N LEU A 403 3.94 -21.27 -31.16
CA LEU A 403 4.01 -21.89 -29.83
C LEU A 403 2.83 -21.53 -28.90
N SER A 404 1.76 -20.92 -29.42
CA SER A 404 0.55 -20.59 -28.63
C SER A 404 -0.60 -21.59 -28.79
N GLY A 405 -0.59 -22.47 -29.78
CA GLY A 405 -1.67 -23.45 -29.95
C GLY A 405 -1.61 -24.28 -31.23
N SER A 406 -2.64 -25.11 -31.41
CA SER A 406 -2.84 -25.92 -32.61
C SER A 406 -3.17 -25.06 -33.83
N THR A 407 -2.92 -25.60 -35.03
CA THR A 407 -3.30 -24.95 -36.29
C THR A 407 -3.79 -25.95 -37.33
N ASP A 408 -4.77 -25.53 -38.13
CA ASP A 408 -5.21 -26.23 -39.35
C ASP A 408 -4.56 -25.67 -40.62
N SER A 409 -3.81 -24.56 -40.51
CA SER A 409 -3.13 -23.93 -41.64
C SER A 409 -1.88 -24.72 -42.02
N SER A 410 -1.84 -25.24 -43.25
CA SER A 410 -0.67 -25.95 -43.80
C SER A 410 0.60 -25.09 -43.78
N TYR A 411 0.45 -23.77 -43.96
CA TYR A 411 1.52 -22.79 -43.91
C TYR A 411 2.13 -22.70 -42.51
N GLN A 412 1.29 -22.54 -41.49
CA GLN A 412 1.72 -22.44 -40.09
C GLN A 412 2.25 -23.79 -39.59
N ARG A 413 1.61 -24.89 -39.98
CA ARG A 413 2.04 -26.24 -39.62
C ARG A 413 3.46 -26.54 -40.08
N ALA A 414 3.82 -26.15 -41.29
CA ALA A 414 5.19 -26.36 -41.78
C ALA A 414 6.23 -25.53 -41.01
N ARG A 415 5.86 -24.35 -40.48
CA ARG A 415 6.72 -23.59 -39.56
C ARG A 415 6.87 -24.32 -38.22
N GLN A 416 5.78 -24.82 -37.65
CA GLN A 416 5.81 -25.62 -36.43
C GLN A 416 6.71 -26.86 -36.56
N THR A 417 6.67 -27.57 -37.69
CA THR A 417 7.56 -28.71 -37.96
C THR A 417 9.04 -28.30 -38.03
N ALA A 418 9.35 -27.16 -38.64
CA ALA A 418 10.73 -26.65 -38.69
C ALA A 418 11.25 -26.25 -37.29
N LEU A 419 10.39 -25.66 -36.46
CA LEU A 419 10.71 -25.34 -35.07
C LEU A 419 10.95 -26.59 -34.22
N ALA A 420 10.11 -27.63 -34.38
CA ALA A 420 10.29 -28.92 -33.72
C ALA A 420 11.67 -29.53 -34.02
N ALA A 421 12.05 -29.61 -35.30
CA ALA A 421 13.36 -30.13 -35.70
C ALA A 421 14.52 -29.31 -35.12
N LEU A 422 14.36 -28.00 -34.96
CA LEU A 422 15.40 -27.16 -34.34
C LEU A 422 15.52 -27.41 -32.84
N ILE A 423 14.39 -27.54 -32.13
CA ILE A 423 14.37 -27.87 -30.70
C ILE A 423 14.96 -29.27 -30.46
N GLU A 424 14.60 -30.25 -31.29
CA GLU A 424 15.18 -31.61 -31.23
C GLU A 424 16.71 -31.57 -31.35
N ARG A 425 17.26 -30.74 -32.26
CA ARG A 425 18.71 -30.56 -32.38
C ARG A 425 19.35 -29.93 -31.15
N ILE A 426 18.70 -28.95 -30.51
CA ILE A 426 19.19 -28.38 -29.24
C ILE A 426 19.26 -29.46 -28.15
N LEU A 427 18.26 -30.34 -28.10
CA LEU A 427 18.18 -31.42 -27.11
C LEU A 427 19.16 -32.57 -27.36
N THR A 428 19.58 -32.80 -28.60
CA THR A 428 20.34 -34.01 -29.00
C THR A 428 21.76 -33.75 -29.48
N VAL A 429 22.09 -32.54 -29.94
CA VAL A 429 23.40 -32.21 -30.53
C VAL A 429 24.19 -31.27 -29.61
N PRO A 430 25.31 -31.72 -29.00
CA PRO A 430 26.09 -30.90 -28.05
C PRO A 430 26.52 -29.54 -28.60
N ALA A 431 26.98 -29.47 -29.85
CA ALA A 431 27.40 -28.20 -30.46
C ALA A 431 26.25 -27.18 -30.65
N GLU A 432 25.00 -27.64 -30.77
CA GLU A 432 23.84 -26.74 -30.82
C GLU A 432 23.43 -26.28 -29.41
N LEU A 433 23.56 -27.16 -28.40
CA LEU A 433 23.39 -26.77 -27.00
C LEU A 433 24.42 -25.72 -26.56
N ASP A 434 25.70 -25.87 -26.94
CA ASP A 434 26.75 -24.89 -26.64
C ASP A 434 26.43 -23.53 -27.28
N ARG A 435 25.98 -23.52 -28.54
CA ARG A 435 25.58 -22.30 -29.23
C ARG A 435 24.37 -21.64 -28.57
N TYR A 436 23.39 -22.44 -28.16
CA TYR A 436 22.20 -21.96 -27.46
C TYR A 436 22.56 -21.40 -26.07
N THR A 437 23.46 -22.05 -25.35
CA THR A 437 23.96 -21.61 -24.03
C THR A 437 24.69 -20.27 -24.14
N ALA A 438 25.62 -20.14 -25.09
CA ALA A 438 26.32 -18.89 -25.36
C ALA A 438 25.36 -17.76 -25.80
N TYR A 439 24.30 -18.11 -26.54
CA TYR A 439 23.26 -17.15 -26.89
C TYR A 439 22.51 -16.65 -25.65
N LEU A 440 22.08 -17.54 -24.74
CA LEU A 440 21.37 -17.16 -23.52
C LEU A 440 22.23 -16.23 -22.63
N ALA A 441 23.49 -16.57 -22.39
CA ALA A 441 24.43 -15.75 -21.63
C ALA A 441 24.53 -14.33 -22.22
N SER A 442 24.70 -14.26 -23.54
CA SER A 442 24.83 -13.00 -24.28
C SER A 442 23.54 -12.18 -24.32
N ALA A 443 22.38 -12.82 -24.53
CA ALA A 443 21.09 -12.16 -24.63
C ALA A 443 20.59 -11.62 -23.28
N LEU A 444 20.84 -12.34 -22.19
CA LEU A 444 20.47 -11.92 -20.84
C LEU A 444 21.56 -11.10 -20.16
N LYS A 445 22.76 -10.99 -20.76
CA LYS A 445 23.94 -10.33 -20.19
C LYS A 445 24.27 -10.86 -18.79
N ILE A 446 24.33 -12.19 -18.68
CA ILE A 446 24.70 -12.93 -17.46
C ILE A 446 25.89 -13.85 -17.76
N ASP A 447 26.62 -14.23 -16.73
CA ASP A 447 27.73 -15.17 -16.85
C ASP A 447 27.24 -16.56 -17.27
N GLU A 448 28.06 -17.33 -17.99
CA GLU A 448 27.71 -18.68 -18.40
C GLU A 448 27.41 -19.61 -17.22
N SER A 449 28.08 -19.41 -16.08
CA SER A 449 27.80 -20.14 -14.83
C SER A 449 26.37 -19.89 -14.32
N ALA A 450 25.80 -18.70 -14.58
CA ALA A 450 24.44 -18.35 -14.22
C ALA A 450 23.38 -18.89 -15.21
N VAL A 451 23.80 -19.37 -16.40
CA VAL A 451 22.92 -20.03 -17.38
C VAL A 451 22.69 -21.50 -17.02
N VAL A 452 23.68 -22.18 -16.44
CA VAL A 452 23.60 -23.60 -16.08
C VAL A 452 22.35 -23.91 -15.22
N PRO A 453 22.04 -23.15 -14.15
CA PRO A 453 20.81 -23.35 -13.38
C PRO A 453 19.51 -23.14 -14.17
N LEU A 454 19.52 -22.28 -15.20
CA LEU A 454 18.34 -22.06 -16.05
C LEU A 454 18.09 -23.24 -16.99
N LEU A 455 19.16 -23.94 -17.38
CA LEU A 455 19.09 -25.13 -18.22
C LEU A 455 18.57 -26.35 -17.45
N TRP A 456 19.06 -26.56 -16.22
CA TRP A 456 18.94 -27.85 -15.52
C TRP A 456 18.20 -27.81 -14.19
N ASP A 457 18.30 -26.72 -13.44
CA ASP A 457 17.79 -26.69 -12.07
C ASP A 457 16.30 -26.36 -12.02
N HIS A 458 15.61 -26.87 -11.00
CA HIS A 458 14.23 -26.53 -10.71
C HIS A 458 14.09 -25.10 -10.15
N PRO A 459 12.92 -24.45 -10.33
CA PRO A 459 11.76 -24.87 -11.12
C PRO A 459 11.90 -24.55 -12.62
N ARG A 460 11.15 -25.24 -13.49
CA ARG A 460 11.06 -24.99 -14.95
C ARG A 460 12.42 -24.95 -15.69
N PRO A 461 13.25 -25.99 -15.58
CA PRO A 461 14.48 -26.10 -16.37
C PRO A 461 14.20 -26.15 -17.88
N LEU A 462 14.99 -25.42 -18.67
CA LEU A 462 14.82 -25.35 -20.13
C LEU A 462 15.00 -26.72 -20.78
N MET A 463 16.00 -27.50 -20.35
CA MET A 463 16.40 -28.75 -21.01
C MET A 463 15.51 -29.95 -20.66
N THR A 464 14.96 -30.00 -19.45
CA THR A 464 14.20 -31.16 -18.98
C THR A 464 12.69 -30.93 -18.93
N GLN A 465 12.21 -29.68 -18.99
CA GLN A 465 10.76 -29.38 -18.99
C GLN A 465 10.31 -28.51 -20.18
N VAL A 466 10.90 -27.33 -20.38
CA VAL A 466 10.37 -26.35 -21.36
C VAL A 466 10.52 -26.84 -22.80
N LEU A 467 11.76 -27.12 -23.24
CA LEU A 467 12.05 -27.54 -24.62
C LEU A 467 11.40 -28.90 -24.95
N PRO A 468 11.43 -29.92 -24.08
CA PRO A 468 10.69 -31.17 -24.31
C PRO A 468 9.18 -30.96 -24.45
N THR A 469 8.57 -30.09 -23.64
CA THR A 469 7.13 -29.79 -23.73
C THR A 469 6.79 -29.07 -25.04
N ALA A 470 7.61 -28.09 -25.43
CA ALA A 470 7.46 -27.39 -26.70
C ALA A 470 7.58 -28.36 -27.89
N LEU A 471 8.58 -29.25 -27.88
CA LEU A 471 8.78 -30.26 -28.92
C LEU A 471 7.54 -31.17 -29.03
N ARG A 472 7.10 -31.76 -27.92
CA ARG A 472 5.92 -32.64 -27.88
C ARG A 472 4.69 -31.95 -28.48
N ARG A 473 4.42 -30.70 -28.10
CA ARG A 473 3.25 -29.94 -28.57
C ARG A 473 3.33 -29.60 -30.06
N LEU A 474 4.51 -29.19 -30.53
CA LEU A 474 4.72 -28.92 -31.95
C LEU A 474 4.57 -30.20 -32.78
N GLU A 475 5.09 -31.35 -32.33
CA GLU A 475 4.95 -32.62 -33.03
C GLU A 475 3.51 -33.13 -33.04
N SER A 476 2.82 -33.07 -31.90
CA SER A 476 1.45 -33.57 -31.76
C SER A 476 0.37 -32.62 -32.30
N ASN A 477 0.72 -31.39 -32.69
CA ASN A 477 -0.21 -30.30 -32.97
C ASN A 477 -1.14 -30.03 -31.76
N TRP A 478 -0.55 -29.95 -30.56
CA TRP A 478 -1.25 -29.69 -29.30
C TRP A 478 -2.38 -30.68 -28.98
N ARG A 479 -2.18 -31.96 -29.33
CA ARG A 479 -3.07 -33.05 -28.94
C ARG A 479 -2.72 -33.56 -27.54
N ALA A 480 -3.73 -33.78 -26.70
CA ALA A 480 -3.65 -34.54 -25.46
C ALA A 480 -4.54 -35.79 -25.54
N TRP A 481 -4.04 -36.94 -25.09
CA TRP A 481 -4.74 -38.24 -25.17
C TRP A 481 -5.34 -38.59 -26.55
N GLY A 482 -4.74 -38.08 -27.63
CA GLY A 482 -5.21 -38.27 -29.01
C GLY A 482 -6.34 -37.34 -29.44
N GLN A 483 -6.91 -36.54 -28.53
CA GLN A 483 -7.91 -35.52 -28.83
C GLN A 483 -7.26 -34.21 -29.28
N ALA A 484 -7.85 -33.56 -30.29
CA ALA A 484 -7.40 -32.28 -30.79
C ALA A 484 -7.77 -31.16 -29.80
N CYS A 485 -6.85 -30.20 -29.63
CA CYS A 485 -7.04 -29.01 -28.79
C CYS A 485 -7.23 -29.26 -27.28
N ASP A 486 -7.03 -30.49 -26.81
CA ASP A 486 -7.28 -30.89 -25.42
C ASP A 486 -6.05 -30.67 -24.51
N ASP A 487 -4.89 -30.30 -25.09
CA ASP A 487 -3.74 -29.81 -24.32
C ASP A 487 -3.95 -28.35 -23.90
N PHE A 488 -3.42 -27.94 -22.74
CA PHE A 488 -3.65 -26.63 -22.13
C PHE A 488 -3.19 -25.49 -23.05
N GLN A 489 -4.13 -24.71 -23.57
CA GLN A 489 -3.91 -23.59 -24.49
C GLN A 489 -4.55 -22.32 -23.95
N VAL A 490 -3.83 -21.20 -24.08
CA VAL A 490 -4.32 -19.87 -23.71
C VAL A 490 -4.11 -18.95 -24.90
N PHE A 491 -5.14 -18.19 -25.26
CA PHE A 491 -5.09 -17.27 -26.40
C PHE A 491 -3.90 -16.30 -26.27
N ASN A 492 -3.10 -16.20 -27.34
CA ASN A 492 -1.91 -15.34 -27.41
C ASN A 492 -0.83 -15.61 -26.33
N SER A 493 -0.78 -16.82 -25.76
CA SER A 493 0.21 -17.19 -24.73
C SER A 493 1.13 -18.33 -25.22
N PRO A 494 2.43 -18.09 -25.42
CA PRO A 494 3.36 -19.13 -25.84
C PRO A 494 3.79 -19.95 -24.62
N LEU A 495 3.52 -21.26 -24.64
CA LEU A 495 3.89 -22.16 -23.54
C LEU A 495 3.39 -21.65 -22.16
N PRO A 496 2.06 -21.59 -21.95
CA PRO A 496 1.44 -20.83 -20.86
C PRO A 496 1.85 -21.26 -19.44
N GLU A 497 2.41 -22.46 -19.24
CA GLU A 497 2.92 -22.91 -17.93
C GLU A 497 4.29 -22.34 -17.57
N PHE A 498 4.99 -21.76 -18.56
CA PHE A 498 6.40 -21.39 -18.46
C PHE A 498 6.61 -19.89 -18.65
N ALA A 499 5.83 -19.22 -19.50
CA ALA A 499 5.90 -17.79 -19.69
C ALA A 499 4.50 -17.16 -19.72
N PRO A 500 4.30 -15.99 -19.09
CA PRO A 500 3.02 -15.30 -19.14
C PRO A 500 2.76 -14.70 -20.54
N ALA A 501 1.47 -14.51 -20.88
CA ALA A 501 1.08 -13.88 -22.14
C ALA A 501 1.44 -12.39 -22.19
N ASN A 502 1.38 -11.71 -21.05
CA ASN A 502 1.79 -10.32 -20.89
C ASN A 502 3.04 -10.26 -20.02
N LEU A 503 3.97 -9.35 -20.35
CA LEU A 503 5.28 -9.20 -19.69
C LEU A 503 5.18 -8.94 -18.18
N PHE A 504 4.07 -8.36 -17.72
CA PHE A 504 3.85 -7.94 -16.33
C PHE A 504 2.90 -8.86 -15.55
N SER A 505 2.43 -9.95 -16.15
CA SER A 505 1.54 -10.90 -15.46
C SER A 505 2.34 -11.93 -14.67
N ASP A 506 1.80 -12.36 -13.52
CA ASP A 506 2.36 -13.46 -12.76
C ASP A 506 2.13 -14.80 -13.46
N LEU A 507 3.13 -15.66 -13.41
CA LEU A 507 3.08 -17.02 -13.96
C LEU A 507 2.38 -17.99 -13.00
N ASN A 508 1.46 -18.81 -13.52
CA ASN A 508 0.81 -19.95 -12.83
C ASN A 508 -0.01 -19.60 -11.59
N LEU A 509 -0.57 -18.40 -11.46
CA LEU A 509 -1.58 -18.16 -10.42
C LEU A 509 -2.78 -19.08 -10.67
N PRO A 510 -3.33 -19.74 -9.63
CA PRO A 510 -4.61 -20.41 -9.79
C PRO A 510 -5.65 -19.34 -10.15
N GLU A 511 -6.20 -19.39 -11.35
CA GLU A 511 -7.26 -18.48 -11.80
C GLU A 511 -8.65 -19.10 -11.66
N ALA A 512 -9.66 -18.24 -11.67
CA ALA A 512 -11.08 -18.56 -11.83
C ALA A 512 -11.68 -17.69 -12.95
N ASN A 513 -12.48 -18.29 -13.83
CA ASN A 513 -13.24 -17.57 -14.84
C ASN A 513 -14.54 -17.03 -14.23
N ILE A 514 -14.80 -15.74 -14.43
CA ILE A 514 -16.03 -15.09 -13.98
C ILE A 514 -16.97 -14.98 -15.17
N VAL A 515 -18.14 -15.60 -15.05
CA VAL A 515 -19.19 -15.55 -16.09
C VAL A 515 -20.08 -14.34 -15.80
N LEU A 516 -19.96 -13.31 -16.62
CA LEU A 516 -20.69 -12.05 -16.48
C LEU A 516 -22.03 -12.12 -17.25
N PRO A 517 -23.18 -11.89 -16.60
CA PRO A 517 -24.48 -11.88 -17.27
C PRO A 517 -24.62 -10.62 -18.13
N GLN A 518 -24.79 -10.79 -19.45
CA GLN A 518 -25.09 -9.68 -20.36
C GLN A 518 -26.61 -9.51 -20.57
N PRO A 519 -27.20 -8.34 -20.27
CA PRO A 519 -28.59 -8.07 -20.61
C PRO A 519 -28.80 -8.06 -22.14
N GLY A 520 -29.51 -9.06 -22.67
CA GLY A 520 -29.92 -9.11 -24.08
C GLY A 520 -28.97 -9.82 -25.05
N SER A 521 -27.88 -10.43 -24.56
CA SER A 521 -27.01 -11.32 -25.34
C SER A 521 -27.16 -12.78 -24.88
N ALA A 522 -27.08 -13.72 -25.82
CA ALA A 522 -27.17 -15.16 -25.51
C ALA A 522 -25.83 -15.74 -25.05
N THR A 523 -24.71 -15.07 -25.32
CA THR A 523 -23.37 -15.50 -24.93
C THR A 523 -22.87 -14.61 -23.79
N PRO A 524 -22.64 -15.17 -22.58
CA PRO A 524 -22.05 -14.41 -21.48
C PRO A 524 -20.59 -14.08 -21.78
N ASP A 525 -20.10 -12.95 -21.24
CA ASP A 525 -18.68 -12.65 -21.26
C ASP A 525 -17.97 -13.43 -20.16
N GLU A 526 -16.78 -13.96 -20.47
CA GLU A 526 -15.92 -14.61 -19.50
C GLU A 526 -14.65 -13.80 -19.28
N VAL A 527 -14.32 -13.53 -18.01
CA VAL A 527 -13.10 -12.82 -17.62
C VAL A 527 -12.33 -13.66 -16.61
N ALA A 528 -11.07 -13.95 -16.88
CA ALA A 528 -10.18 -14.63 -15.95
C ALA A 528 -9.65 -13.68 -14.88
N MET A 529 -9.51 -14.17 -13.65
CA MET A 529 -8.84 -13.45 -12.56
C MET A 529 -8.19 -14.41 -11.54
N PRO A 530 -7.17 -13.98 -10.78
CA PRO A 530 -6.57 -14.79 -9.72
C PRO A 530 -7.59 -15.24 -8.67
N VAL A 531 -7.56 -16.52 -8.27
CA VAL A 531 -8.57 -17.17 -7.42
C VAL A 531 -8.75 -16.46 -6.08
N ALA A 532 -7.67 -16.01 -5.45
CA ALA A 532 -7.74 -15.29 -4.18
C ALA A 532 -8.49 -13.95 -4.35
N GLN A 533 -8.26 -13.27 -5.48
CA GLN A 533 -8.99 -12.04 -5.80
C GLN A 533 -10.44 -12.34 -6.16
N ALA A 534 -10.72 -13.42 -6.89
CA ALA A 534 -12.07 -13.86 -7.25
C ALA A 534 -12.93 -14.13 -6.01
N LEU A 535 -12.40 -14.95 -5.11
CA LEU A 535 -13.06 -15.34 -3.86
C LEU A 535 -13.34 -14.12 -2.98
N ARG A 536 -12.41 -13.16 -2.90
CA ARG A 536 -12.60 -11.92 -2.14
C ARG A 536 -13.64 -11.00 -2.79
N GLU A 537 -13.60 -10.83 -4.11
CA GLU A 537 -14.46 -9.88 -4.83
C GLU A 537 -15.92 -10.37 -4.89
N PHE A 538 -16.11 -11.68 -5.04
CA PHE A 538 -17.40 -12.35 -5.15
C PHE A 538 -17.73 -13.19 -3.91
N ALA A 539 -17.23 -12.77 -2.75
CA ALA A 539 -17.57 -13.39 -1.47
C ALA A 539 -19.10 -13.36 -1.27
N PRO A 540 -19.74 -14.47 -0.82
CA PRO A 540 -21.19 -14.50 -0.74
C PRO A 540 -21.75 -13.38 0.13
N GLY A 541 -22.70 -12.61 -0.42
CA GLY A 541 -23.30 -11.44 0.22
C GLY A 541 -22.65 -10.08 -0.09
N ARG A 542 -21.61 -10.03 -0.93
CA ARG A 542 -21.00 -8.78 -1.41
C ARG A 542 -21.56 -8.35 -2.77
N VAL A 543 -21.91 -7.07 -2.93
CA VAL A 543 -22.18 -6.48 -4.27
C VAL A 543 -20.87 -5.97 -4.85
N SER A 544 -20.48 -6.47 -6.03
CA SER A 544 -19.33 -5.98 -6.80
C SER A 544 -19.75 -5.16 -8.02
N ARG A 545 -19.05 -4.05 -8.25
CA ARG A 545 -19.13 -3.14 -9.40
C ARG A 545 -17.86 -3.17 -10.25
N ARG A 546 -16.92 -4.08 -9.99
CA ARG A 546 -15.63 -4.15 -10.70
C ARG A 546 -15.79 -4.20 -12.22
N TYR A 547 -16.72 -5.03 -12.71
CA TYR A 547 -17.05 -5.17 -14.13
C TYR A 547 -18.30 -4.39 -14.55
N GLY A 548 -18.85 -3.51 -13.69
CA GLY A 548 -20.02 -2.69 -14.01
C GLY A 548 -19.65 -1.46 -14.84
N ILE A 549 -19.17 -1.66 -16.07
CA ILE A 549 -18.56 -0.61 -16.91
C ILE A 549 -19.64 0.20 -17.64
N SER A 550 -20.65 -0.47 -18.19
CA SER A 550 -21.55 0.11 -19.18
C SER A 550 -22.71 0.89 -18.56
N HIS A 551 -23.19 0.45 -17.40
CA HIS A 551 -24.38 1.05 -16.77
C HIS A 551 -24.33 1.05 -15.23
N ALA A 552 -25.03 2.00 -14.60
CA ALA A 552 -25.13 2.08 -13.13
C ALA A 552 -25.82 0.85 -12.48
N PHE A 553 -26.58 0.07 -13.25
CA PHE A 553 -27.32 -1.09 -12.75
C PHE A 553 -26.61 -2.42 -13.00
N GLU A 554 -25.46 -2.39 -13.68
CA GLU A 554 -24.61 -3.55 -13.90
C GLU A 554 -23.85 -3.88 -12.60
N ARG A 555 -24.41 -4.83 -11.86
CA ARG A 555 -24.00 -5.18 -10.50
C ARG A 555 -23.89 -6.68 -10.40
N HIS A 556 -22.83 -7.17 -9.79
CA HIS A 556 -22.53 -8.59 -9.71
C HIS A 556 -22.62 -9.05 -8.26
N TRP A 557 -23.23 -10.21 -8.07
CA TRP A 557 -23.61 -10.74 -6.77
C TRP A 557 -23.56 -12.26 -6.82
N LEU A 558 -23.10 -12.87 -5.73
CA LEU A 558 -23.11 -14.30 -5.53
C LEU A 558 -23.74 -14.53 -4.16
N CYS A 559 -24.95 -15.08 -4.12
CA CYS A 559 -25.63 -15.42 -2.87
C CYS A 559 -26.90 -16.21 -3.19
N PRO A 560 -27.26 -17.24 -2.41
CA PRO A 560 -28.58 -17.82 -2.45
C PRO A 560 -29.67 -16.81 -2.02
N PRO A 561 -30.95 -17.11 -2.28
CA PRO A 561 -32.07 -16.35 -1.72
C PRO A 561 -31.94 -16.23 -0.21
N LEU A 562 -32.06 -15.02 0.32
CA LEU A 562 -31.85 -14.74 1.74
C LEU A 562 -33.02 -15.24 2.59
N ASP A 563 -32.74 -16.02 3.62
CA ASP A 563 -33.71 -16.39 4.66
C ASP A 563 -33.59 -15.50 5.92
N GLN A 564 -34.44 -15.73 6.93
CA GLN A 564 -34.48 -14.92 8.16
C GLN A 564 -33.42 -15.29 9.22
N ASN A 565 -32.70 -16.40 9.08
CA ASN A 565 -31.75 -16.90 10.07
C ASN A 565 -30.44 -16.09 10.06
N GLY A 566 -29.80 -15.92 11.21
CA GLY A 566 -28.48 -15.26 11.29
C GLY A 566 -27.37 -16.02 10.55
N ALA A 567 -27.45 -17.35 10.49
CA ALA A 567 -26.54 -18.20 9.73
C ALA A 567 -27.29 -18.88 8.58
N GLN A 568 -26.63 -19.04 7.43
CA GLN A 568 -27.25 -19.61 6.22
C GLN A 568 -26.25 -20.41 5.39
N ALA A 569 -26.70 -21.55 4.86
CA ALA A 569 -25.93 -22.36 3.93
C ALA A 569 -25.88 -21.73 2.53
N VAL A 570 -24.74 -21.85 1.87
CA VAL A 570 -24.55 -21.49 0.46
C VAL A 570 -24.20 -22.77 -0.30
N PRO A 571 -25.17 -23.38 -1.02
CA PRO A 571 -24.87 -24.45 -1.97
C PRO A 571 -24.05 -23.85 -3.11
N LEU A 572 -22.85 -24.38 -3.36
CA LEU A 572 -21.89 -23.76 -4.28
C LEU A 572 -22.08 -24.16 -5.75
N GLU A 573 -22.66 -25.32 -6.02
CA GLU A 573 -22.84 -25.91 -7.35
C GLU A 573 -23.62 -25.01 -8.33
N PRO A 574 -24.68 -24.27 -7.90
CA PRO A 574 -25.35 -23.33 -8.78
C PRO A 574 -24.48 -22.12 -9.17
N PHE A 575 -23.48 -21.79 -8.36
CA PHE A 575 -22.67 -20.59 -8.51
C PHE A 575 -21.24 -20.88 -8.97
N ALA A 576 -20.81 -22.14 -8.99
CA ALA A 576 -19.42 -22.46 -9.27
C ALA A 576 -19.24 -23.84 -9.91
N HIS A 577 -18.28 -23.92 -10.82
CA HIS A 577 -17.68 -25.20 -11.20
C HIS A 577 -16.46 -25.45 -10.30
N LEU A 578 -16.43 -26.59 -9.63
CA LEU A 578 -15.52 -26.86 -8.51
C LEU A 578 -14.61 -28.06 -8.79
N ASP A 579 -13.32 -27.88 -8.53
CA ASP A 579 -12.34 -28.97 -8.45
C ASP A 579 -12.11 -29.32 -6.98
N ARG A 580 -12.29 -30.58 -6.59
CA ARG A 580 -11.97 -31.03 -5.23
C ARG A 580 -10.45 -31.09 -5.03
N LEU A 581 -9.94 -30.38 -4.01
CA LEU A 581 -8.51 -30.39 -3.67
C LEU A 581 -8.15 -31.48 -2.66
N GLY A 582 -9.04 -31.75 -1.70
CA GLY A 582 -8.83 -32.77 -0.67
C GLY A 582 -9.56 -32.43 0.63
N ASP A 583 -9.35 -33.26 1.66
CA ASP A 583 -9.86 -33.02 3.01
C ASP A 583 -8.72 -32.47 3.87
N TRP A 584 -8.85 -31.22 4.32
CA TRP A 584 -7.79 -30.53 5.06
C TRP A 584 -8.17 -30.35 6.53
N ARG A 585 -7.17 -30.36 7.42
CA ARG A 585 -7.36 -30.15 8.86
C ARG A 585 -7.43 -28.65 9.16
N THR A 586 -8.39 -28.25 9.99
CA THR A 586 -8.55 -26.86 10.43
C THR A 586 -9.19 -26.78 11.82
N ILE A 587 -9.10 -25.63 12.48
CA ILE A 587 -9.71 -25.40 13.80
C ILE A 587 -11.09 -24.77 13.62
N ILE A 588 -12.10 -25.46 14.11
CA ILE A 588 -13.49 -25.00 14.19
C ILE A 588 -13.91 -25.09 15.65
N GLU A 589 -14.32 -23.96 16.24
CA GLU A 589 -14.76 -23.90 17.65
C GLU A 589 -13.75 -24.51 18.65
N GLY A 590 -12.45 -24.33 18.39
CA GLY A 590 -11.37 -24.84 19.24
C GLY A 590 -11.01 -26.32 19.04
N ALA A 591 -11.77 -27.05 18.20
CA ALA A 591 -11.49 -28.45 17.87
C ALA A 591 -10.88 -28.59 16.46
N ILE A 592 -9.99 -29.57 16.30
CA ILE A 592 -9.43 -29.94 14.98
C ILE A 592 -10.47 -30.77 14.22
N SER A 593 -10.86 -30.28 13.05
CA SER A 593 -11.83 -30.92 12.16
C SER A 593 -11.25 -31.08 10.75
N ARG A 594 -11.71 -32.10 10.01
CA ARG A 594 -11.40 -32.28 8.58
C ARG A 594 -12.54 -31.74 7.73
N VAL A 595 -12.23 -30.88 6.77
CA VAL A 595 -13.21 -30.23 5.89
C VAL A 595 -12.84 -30.49 4.43
N PRO A 596 -13.79 -30.91 3.57
CA PRO A 596 -13.54 -31.02 2.14
C PRO A 596 -13.38 -29.63 1.52
N VAL A 597 -12.27 -29.42 0.81
CA VAL A 597 -11.92 -28.13 0.20
C VAL A 597 -11.96 -28.21 -1.32
N TYR A 598 -12.59 -27.22 -1.94
CA TYR A 598 -12.79 -27.11 -3.37
C TYR A 598 -12.18 -25.81 -3.92
N ARG A 599 -11.58 -25.90 -5.10
CA ARG A 599 -11.15 -24.73 -5.88
C ARG A 599 -12.23 -24.38 -6.90
N PRO A 600 -12.67 -23.11 -6.98
CA PRO A 600 -13.54 -22.69 -8.07
C PRO A 600 -12.73 -22.52 -9.38
N ARG A 601 -13.18 -23.17 -10.45
CA ARG A 601 -12.71 -22.95 -11.83
C ARG A 601 -13.50 -21.87 -12.53
N VAL A 602 -14.80 -21.84 -12.27
CA VAL A 602 -15.75 -20.89 -12.84
C VAL A 602 -16.61 -20.37 -11.71
N LEU A 603 -16.87 -19.06 -11.67
CA LEU A 603 -17.85 -18.43 -10.80
C LEU A 603 -18.95 -17.80 -11.67
N GLN A 604 -20.18 -18.25 -11.45
CA GLN A 604 -21.39 -17.69 -12.07
C GLN A 604 -21.95 -16.60 -11.17
N VAL A 605 -21.80 -15.35 -11.60
CA VAL A 605 -22.34 -14.19 -10.89
C VAL A 605 -23.69 -13.80 -11.45
N GLN A 606 -24.56 -13.26 -10.59
CA GLN A 606 -25.92 -12.85 -10.92
C GLN A 606 -26.16 -11.40 -10.49
N PRO A 607 -27.18 -10.70 -11.03
CA PRO A 607 -27.57 -9.41 -10.50
C PRO A 607 -28.13 -9.55 -9.07
N PRO A 608 -27.81 -8.62 -8.14
CA PRO A 608 -28.41 -8.64 -6.80
C PRO A 608 -29.92 -8.34 -6.87
N PRO A 609 -30.72 -8.82 -5.92
CA PRO A 609 -32.14 -8.47 -5.81
C PRO A 609 -32.36 -6.95 -5.83
N GLY A 610 -33.46 -6.49 -6.43
CA GLY A 610 -33.75 -5.05 -6.57
C GLY A 610 -33.84 -4.29 -5.25
N THR A 611 -34.10 -4.99 -4.14
CA THR A 611 -34.13 -4.44 -2.78
C THR A 611 -32.75 -4.24 -2.16
N VAL A 612 -31.71 -4.91 -2.66
CA VAL A 612 -30.34 -4.86 -2.11
C VAL A 612 -29.57 -3.67 -2.70
N VAL A 613 -28.88 -2.93 -1.84
CA VAL A 613 -28.05 -1.77 -2.23
C VAL A 613 -26.58 -2.13 -2.33
N ASP A 614 -25.85 -1.31 -3.09
CA ASP A 614 -24.45 -1.54 -3.46
C ASP A 614 -23.50 -1.50 -2.27
N THR A 615 -23.88 -0.88 -1.14
CA THR A 615 -23.07 -0.85 0.08
C THR A 615 -23.07 -2.16 0.87
N SER A 616 -23.78 -3.19 0.38
CA SER A 616 -23.72 -4.55 0.95
C SER A 616 -22.35 -5.17 0.68
N ASN A 617 -21.72 -5.67 1.73
CA ASN A 617 -20.33 -6.16 1.68
C ASN A 617 -20.19 -7.46 2.49
N ALA A 618 -19.20 -8.27 2.15
CA ALA A 618 -18.90 -9.51 2.85
C ALA A 618 -17.39 -9.73 2.95
N ARG A 619 -16.97 -10.43 4.01
CA ARG A 619 -15.59 -10.86 4.25
C ARG A 619 -15.55 -12.37 4.40
N LEU A 620 -14.58 -13.02 3.76
CA LEU A 620 -14.38 -14.46 3.91
C LEU A 620 -13.74 -14.79 5.27
N ARG A 621 -14.20 -15.89 5.87
CA ARG A 621 -13.64 -16.48 7.08
C ARG A 621 -12.54 -17.47 6.69
N TRP A 622 -11.33 -16.94 6.53
CA TRP A 622 -10.15 -17.72 6.14
C TRP A 622 -9.58 -18.55 7.28
N ARG A 623 -8.99 -19.67 6.89
CA ARG A 623 -8.13 -20.54 7.69
C ARG A 623 -6.91 -20.91 6.85
N SER A 624 -5.77 -20.97 7.52
CA SER A 624 -4.47 -21.28 6.95
C SER A 624 -3.98 -22.61 7.49
N GLN A 625 -3.40 -23.42 6.61
CA GLN A 625 -2.63 -24.60 7.00
C GLN A 625 -1.32 -24.57 6.20
N LEU A 626 -0.18 -24.49 6.89
CA LEU A 626 1.15 -24.50 6.29
C LEU A 626 1.77 -25.87 6.56
N VAL A 627 2.11 -26.60 5.51
CA VAL A 627 2.63 -27.96 5.61
C VAL A 627 4.05 -28.01 5.08
N ALA A 628 4.99 -28.37 5.94
CA ALA A 628 6.38 -28.60 5.59
C ALA A 628 6.67 -30.10 5.59
N ARG A 629 7.06 -30.67 4.44
CA ARG A 629 7.33 -32.12 4.28
C ARG A 629 8.81 -32.46 4.37
N GLU A 630 9.64 -31.48 4.08
CA GLU A 630 11.09 -31.55 4.16
C GLU A 630 11.57 -30.63 5.29
N THR A 631 12.77 -30.84 5.83
CA THR A 631 13.26 -30.03 6.95
C THR A 631 13.66 -28.60 6.57
N GLY A 632 13.92 -28.37 5.28
CA GLY A 632 14.51 -27.13 4.78
C GLY A 632 15.96 -26.93 5.24
N LEU A 633 16.51 -25.76 4.93
CA LEU A 633 17.81 -25.30 5.43
C LEU A 633 17.64 -24.72 6.83
N VAL A 634 18.13 -25.42 7.85
CA VAL A 634 18.05 -25.01 9.26
C VAL A 634 19.32 -24.25 9.65
N LEU A 635 19.16 -23.02 10.16
CA LEU A 635 20.22 -22.13 10.58
C LEU A 635 19.99 -21.69 12.03
N ALA A 636 21.05 -21.71 12.84
CA ALA A 636 21.00 -21.20 14.21
C ALA A 636 21.12 -19.67 14.22
N PRO A 637 20.52 -18.96 15.20
CA PRO A 637 20.81 -17.54 15.41
C PRO A 637 22.30 -17.34 15.77
N PRO A 638 22.91 -16.20 15.38
CA PRO A 638 24.31 -15.93 15.65
C PRO A 638 24.59 -15.85 17.14
N ARG A 639 25.76 -16.31 17.57
CA ARG A 639 26.19 -16.25 18.98
C ARG A 639 26.37 -14.79 19.42
N GLY A 640 25.95 -14.50 20.66
CA GLY A 640 26.05 -13.17 21.26
C GLY A 640 24.99 -12.18 20.79
N SER A 641 24.02 -12.61 19.97
CA SER A 641 22.89 -11.74 19.61
C SER A 641 21.87 -11.68 20.76
N PRO A 642 21.26 -10.52 21.04
CA PRO A 642 20.13 -10.42 21.98
C PRO A 642 18.97 -11.36 21.62
N TRP A 643 18.87 -11.73 20.34
CA TRP A 643 17.83 -12.61 19.82
C TRP A 643 18.08 -14.11 20.08
N THR A 644 19.31 -14.52 20.44
CA THR A 644 19.67 -15.94 20.60
C THR A 644 18.84 -16.66 21.67
N SER A 645 18.40 -15.94 22.71
CA SER A 645 17.54 -16.49 23.78
C SER A 645 16.07 -16.60 23.35
N LEU A 646 15.65 -15.79 22.38
CA LEU A 646 14.26 -15.63 21.93
C LEU A 646 13.93 -16.45 20.68
N ILE A 647 14.94 -16.89 19.94
CA ILE A 647 14.79 -17.64 18.69
C ILE A 647 15.49 -18.99 18.83
N GLU A 648 14.78 -20.05 18.47
CA GLU A 648 15.28 -21.41 18.51
C GLU A 648 16.13 -21.74 17.29
N ASP A 649 15.54 -21.57 16.11
CA ASP A 649 16.16 -21.75 14.80
C ASP A 649 15.41 -20.95 13.73
N ILE A 650 16.07 -20.71 12.60
CA ILE A 650 15.49 -20.16 11.38
C ILE A 650 15.58 -21.21 10.29
N ARG A 651 14.48 -21.46 9.57
CA ARG A 651 14.42 -22.46 8.50
C ARG A 651 14.00 -21.82 7.20
N PHE A 652 14.80 -22.03 6.16
CA PHE A 652 14.44 -21.63 4.80
C PHE A 652 13.93 -22.84 4.02
N TYR A 653 12.75 -22.67 3.43
CA TYR A 653 12.10 -23.63 2.57
C TYR A 653 12.07 -23.04 1.17
N THR A 654 12.90 -23.56 0.27
CA THR A 654 13.04 -23.02 -1.09
C THR A 654 12.89 -24.11 -2.14
N HIS A 655 12.39 -23.73 -3.31
CA HIS A 655 12.37 -24.60 -4.49
C HIS A 655 13.80 -24.96 -4.93
N GLU A 656 14.78 -24.06 -4.79
CA GLU A 656 16.21 -24.37 -5.00
C GLU A 656 16.68 -25.50 -4.07
N GLY A 657 16.30 -25.46 -2.79
CA GLY A 657 16.59 -26.52 -1.82
C GLY A 657 15.77 -27.79 -1.99
N LEU A 658 14.90 -27.87 -3.02
CA LEU A 658 13.92 -28.94 -3.24
C LEU A 658 13.01 -29.18 -2.03
N SER A 659 12.79 -28.14 -1.22
CA SER A 659 12.03 -28.20 0.02
C SER A 659 10.97 -27.10 0.13
N PRO A 660 10.15 -26.81 -0.90
CA PRO A 660 9.10 -25.81 -0.79
C PRO A 660 8.01 -26.27 0.20
N ILE A 661 7.32 -25.32 0.82
CA ILE A 661 6.16 -25.65 1.66
C ILE A 661 4.88 -25.66 0.84
N GLU A 662 3.90 -26.43 1.32
CA GLU A 662 2.52 -26.39 0.82
C GLU A 662 1.70 -25.43 1.69
N VAL A 663 1.37 -24.26 1.14
CA VAL A 663 0.48 -23.29 1.78
C VAL A 663 -0.95 -23.54 1.30
N ARG A 664 -1.83 -23.92 2.24
CA ARG A 664 -3.25 -24.15 2.00
C ARG A 664 -4.06 -23.01 2.60
N ARG A 665 -4.85 -22.33 1.76
CA ARG A 665 -5.80 -21.29 2.17
C ARG A 665 -7.22 -21.79 1.92
N MET A 666 -8.04 -21.82 2.96
CA MET A 666 -9.42 -22.30 2.89
C MET A 666 -10.38 -21.34 3.58
N ALA A 667 -11.43 -20.94 2.88
CA ALA A 667 -12.52 -20.12 3.42
C ALA A 667 -13.69 -21.03 3.77
N LEU A 668 -14.08 -21.04 5.05
CA LEU A 668 -15.19 -21.85 5.56
C LEU A 668 -16.57 -21.22 5.26
N GLY A 669 -16.58 -19.96 4.82
CA GLY A 669 -17.78 -19.16 4.70
C GLY A 669 -17.48 -17.67 4.55
N SER A 670 -18.51 -16.83 4.61
CA SER A 670 -18.39 -15.37 4.67
C SER A 670 -19.25 -14.77 5.78
N ASP A 671 -18.79 -13.65 6.34
CA ASP A 671 -19.59 -12.77 7.20
C ASP A 671 -20.02 -11.57 6.35
N ALA A 672 -21.32 -11.38 6.19
CA ALA A 672 -21.91 -10.41 5.29
C ALA A 672 -22.82 -9.42 6.02
N GLY A 673 -22.63 -8.13 5.72
CA GLY A 673 -23.57 -7.07 6.10
C GLY A 673 -24.38 -6.66 4.87
N ILE A 674 -25.62 -7.13 4.79
CA ILE A 674 -26.52 -6.88 3.66
C ILE A 674 -27.39 -5.67 3.99
N ARG A 675 -27.44 -4.71 3.05
CA ARG A 675 -28.21 -3.48 3.21
C ARG A 675 -29.33 -3.43 2.17
N PHE A 676 -30.50 -2.98 2.61
CA PHE A 676 -31.70 -2.89 1.80
C PHE A 676 -32.10 -1.42 1.53
N ARG A 677 -32.84 -1.20 0.44
CA ARG A 677 -33.32 0.13 0.03
C ARG A 677 -34.30 0.76 1.02
N ASP A 678 -35.01 -0.05 1.78
CA ASP A 678 -35.92 0.41 2.85
C ASP A 678 -35.17 0.81 4.14
N GLY A 679 -33.84 0.79 4.12
CA GLY A 679 -32.98 1.16 5.23
C GLY A 679 -32.73 0.04 6.23
N ARG A 680 -33.33 -1.14 6.06
CA ARG A 680 -33.01 -2.31 6.89
C ARG A 680 -31.61 -2.83 6.57
N SER A 681 -30.98 -3.42 7.58
CA SER A 681 -29.72 -4.14 7.46
C SER A 681 -29.84 -5.53 8.07
N LEU A 682 -29.16 -6.50 7.47
CA LEU A 682 -29.12 -7.89 7.92
C LEU A 682 -27.67 -8.35 7.97
N ASN A 683 -27.22 -8.79 9.14
CA ASN A 683 -25.94 -9.47 9.30
C ASN A 683 -26.16 -10.98 9.08
N LYS A 684 -25.37 -11.58 8.20
CA LYS A 684 -25.46 -12.99 7.80
C LYS A 684 -24.10 -13.66 7.93
N LYS A 685 -24.08 -14.82 8.58
CA LYS A 685 -22.94 -15.75 8.58
C LYS A 685 -23.21 -16.86 7.57
N PHE A 686 -22.61 -16.78 6.40
CA PHE A 686 -22.70 -17.82 5.38
C PHE A 686 -21.71 -18.95 5.65
N HIS A 687 -22.15 -20.20 5.52
CA HIS A 687 -21.29 -21.40 5.48
C HIS A 687 -21.44 -22.07 4.13
N PHE A 688 -20.38 -22.67 3.61
CA PHE A 688 -20.39 -23.28 2.29
C PHE A 688 -20.76 -24.76 2.35
N GLU A 689 -21.51 -25.21 1.35
CA GLU A 689 -21.91 -26.60 1.21
C GLU A 689 -21.71 -27.09 -0.22
N VAL A 690 -21.34 -28.36 -0.33
CA VAL A 690 -21.34 -29.15 -1.58
C VAL A 690 -22.03 -30.49 -1.28
N ASP A 691 -23.00 -30.86 -2.09
CA ASP A 691 -23.86 -32.03 -1.93
C ASP A 691 -24.54 -32.11 -0.54
N GLY A 692 -24.86 -30.94 0.04
CA GLY A 692 -25.45 -30.81 1.38
C GLY A 692 -24.50 -31.12 2.54
N GLN A 693 -23.18 -31.22 2.28
CA GLN A 693 -22.15 -31.37 3.30
C GLN A 693 -21.33 -30.09 3.44
N ALA A 694 -20.93 -29.77 4.67
CA ALA A 694 -20.07 -28.62 4.95
C ALA A 694 -18.77 -28.71 4.15
N ALA A 695 -18.46 -27.63 3.43
CA ALA A 695 -17.31 -27.54 2.54
C ALA A 695 -16.58 -26.21 2.73
N ALA A 696 -15.39 -26.11 2.12
CA ALA A 696 -14.64 -24.86 2.06
C ALA A 696 -14.25 -24.53 0.62
N LEU A 697 -14.14 -23.25 0.30
CA LEU A 697 -13.53 -22.77 -0.94
C LEU A 697 -12.07 -22.41 -0.68
N GLY A 698 -11.16 -22.86 -1.52
CA GLY A 698 -9.74 -22.65 -1.25
C GLY A 698 -8.81 -22.92 -2.43
N PHE A 699 -7.53 -22.83 -2.13
CA PHE A 699 -6.45 -23.12 -3.04
C PHE A 699 -5.19 -23.53 -2.26
N SER A 700 -4.32 -24.30 -2.89
CA SER A 700 -3.02 -24.71 -2.36
C SER A 700 -1.91 -24.22 -3.28
N LEU A 701 -0.82 -23.73 -2.71
CA LEU A 701 0.37 -23.27 -3.44
C LEU A 701 1.61 -23.94 -2.86
N ALA A 702 2.49 -24.42 -3.73
CA ALA A 702 3.86 -24.75 -3.36
C ALA A 702 4.69 -23.47 -3.46
N VAL A 703 5.20 -22.97 -2.33
CA VAL A 703 5.86 -21.66 -2.24
C VAL A 703 7.13 -21.73 -1.41
N ASP A 704 7.99 -20.74 -1.62
CA ASP A 704 9.14 -20.51 -0.75
C ASP A 704 8.68 -19.78 0.52
N ALA A 705 9.31 -20.12 1.64
CA ALA A 705 9.02 -19.52 2.92
C ALA A 705 10.21 -19.55 3.87
N VAL A 706 10.21 -18.60 4.81
CA VAL A 706 11.06 -18.66 6.00
C VAL A 706 10.19 -18.91 7.23
N CYS A 707 10.60 -19.87 8.05
CA CYS A 707 10.03 -20.16 9.35
C CYS A 707 11.01 -19.72 10.42
N ILE A 708 10.55 -18.92 11.38
CA ILE A 708 11.34 -18.54 12.56
C ILE A 708 10.67 -19.18 13.77
N ARG A 709 11.37 -20.11 14.41
CA ARG A 709 10.90 -20.78 15.62
C ARG A 709 11.25 -19.93 16.84
N LEU A 710 10.24 -19.63 17.64
CA LEU A 710 10.30 -18.72 18.78
C LEU A 710 10.46 -19.50 20.10
N ARG A 711 11.29 -18.95 20.97
CA ARG A 711 11.35 -19.30 22.39
C ARG A 711 10.69 -18.19 23.18
N PHE A 712 9.48 -18.43 23.66
CA PHE A 712 8.81 -17.47 24.51
C PHE A 712 9.48 -17.42 25.89
N PRO A 713 9.75 -16.21 26.42
CA PRO A 713 10.07 -16.03 27.82
C PRO A 713 8.99 -16.66 28.72
N ASN A 714 9.40 -17.15 29.90
CA ASN A 714 8.46 -17.67 30.88
C ASN A 714 7.64 -16.52 31.50
N ALA A 715 6.32 -16.70 31.59
CA ALA A 715 5.39 -15.75 32.20
C ALA A 715 5.55 -14.32 31.64
N LEU A 716 5.14 -14.10 30.39
CA LEU A 716 5.23 -12.78 29.76
C LEU A 716 4.48 -11.71 30.57
N TRP A 717 3.35 -12.10 31.17
CA TRP A 717 2.50 -11.23 31.99
C TRP A 717 3.23 -10.64 33.20
N SER A 718 4.21 -11.34 33.81
CA SER A 718 4.91 -10.87 35.00
C SER A 718 6.09 -9.93 34.69
N ASN A 719 6.52 -9.84 33.43
CA ASN A 719 7.72 -9.08 33.03
C ASN A 719 7.42 -7.65 32.53
N LEU A 720 6.16 -7.21 32.62
CA LEU A 720 5.70 -5.91 32.12
C LEU A 720 6.00 -4.73 33.06
N GLY A 721 6.55 -4.98 34.25
CA GLY A 721 6.81 -3.95 35.27
C GLY A 721 5.57 -3.62 36.12
N ASP A 722 5.61 -2.47 36.80
CA ASP A 722 4.50 -1.93 37.59
C ASP A 722 3.72 -0.86 36.80
N GLU A 723 2.67 -0.27 37.38
CA GLU A 723 1.76 0.66 36.69
C GLU A 723 2.42 1.94 36.15
N VAL A 724 3.57 2.34 36.70
CA VAL A 724 4.36 3.49 36.23
C VAL A 724 5.07 3.16 34.90
N ASP A 725 5.35 1.88 34.65
CA ASP A 725 6.06 1.42 33.47
C ASP A 725 5.21 1.64 32.21
N PRO A 726 5.73 2.33 31.17
CA PRO A 726 5.01 2.53 29.91
C PRO A 726 4.51 1.22 29.27
N ARG A 727 5.25 0.11 29.44
CA ARG A 727 4.88 -1.21 28.89
C ARG A 727 3.61 -1.73 29.52
N TYR A 728 3.51 -1.58 30.84
CA TYR A 728 2.34 -2.00 31.61
C TYR A 728 1.09 -1.24 31.18
N ARG A 729 1.19 0.10 31.07
CA ARG A 729 0.12 0.99 30.62
C ARG A 729 -0.34 0.68 29.19
N ALA A 730 0.62 0.51 28.28
CA ALA A 730 0.35 0.18 26.88
C ALA A 730 -0.39 -1.16 26.71
N MET A 731 0.09 -2.22 27.39
CA MET A 731 -0.56 -3.54 27.28
C MET A 731 -1.96 -3.55 27.88
N ARG A 732 -2.17 -2.80 28.96
CA ARG A 732 -3.47 -2.65 29.59
C ARG A 732 -4.50 -2.01 28.68
N THR A 733 -4.17 -0.85 28.10
CA THR A 733 -5.05 -0.17 27.12
C THR A 733 -5.29 -1.05 25.89
N ALA A 734 -4.24 -1.72 25.38
CA ALA A 734 -4.38 -2.60 24.23
C ALA A 734 -5.27 -3.82 24.49
N ARG A 735 -5.21 -4.40 25.70
CA ARG A 735 -6.06 -5.53 26.09
C ARG A 735 -7.52 -5.13 26.20
N PHE A 736 -7.80 -3.97 26.78
CA PHE A 736 -9.16 -3.42 26.88
C PHE A 736 -9.82 -3.30 25.49
N HIS A 737 -9.13 -2.71 24.50
CA HIS A 737 -9.65 -2.60 23.14
C HIS A 737 -9.77 -3.97 22.44
N HIS A 738 -8.84 -4.90 22.68
CA HIS A 738 -8.93 -6.25 22.14
C HIS A 738 -10.17 -7.00 22.65
N ASP A 739 -10.39 -7.00 23.97
CA ASP A 739 -11.53 -7.68 24.59
C ASP A 739 -12.86 -6.97 24.30
N ALA A 740 -12.86 -5.67 23.99
CA ALA A 740 -14.05 -5.00 23.47
C ALA A 740 -14.54 -5.62 22.17
N VAL A 741 -13.63 -5.87 21.22
CA VAL A 741 -13.98 -6.33 19.87
C VAL A 741 -14.17 -7.85 19.83
N HIS A 742 -13.24 -8.59 20.43
CA HIS A 742 -13.15 -10.05 20.32
C HIS A 742 -13.63 -10.79 21.57
N GLY A 743 -13.76 -10.09 22.70
CA GLY A 743 -14.15 -10.70 23.97
C GLY A 743 -15.64 -10.98 24.08
N PRO A 744 -16.04 -11.80 25.06
CA PRO A 744 -17.43 -12.22 25.24
C PRO A 744 -18.31 -11.14 25.91
N LEU A 745 -17.72 -10.16 26.58
CA LEU A 745 -18.48 -9.17 27.37
C LEU A 745 -19.42 -8.31 26.51
N LEU A 746 -19.02 -7.96 25.29
CA LEU A 746 -19.84 -7.18 24.35
C LEU A 746 -20.47 -8.04 23.25
N GLU A 747 -20.64 -9.35 23.47
CA GLU A 747 -21.19 -10.26 22.47
C GLU A 747 -22.60 -9.86 22.02
N ALA A 748 -23.40 -9.28 22.92
CA ALA A 748 -24.75 -8.77 22.64
C ALA A 748 -24.80 -7.68 21.54
N VAL A 749 -23.68 -7.01 21.26
CA VAL A 749 -23.55 -6.05 20.17
C VAL A 749 -22.98 -6.76 18.95
N ASP A 750 -23.78 -7.14 17.97
CA ASP A 750 -23.29 -7.94 16.82
C ASP A 750 -22.22 -7.24 15.97
N ASN A 751 -22.18 -5.91 15.96
CA ASN A 751 -21.32 -5.11 15.10
C ASN A 751 -19.95 -4.83 15.77
N PRO A 752 -18.84 -5.43 15.31
CA PRO A 752 -17.52 -5.25 15.93
C PRO A 752 -17.02 -3.79 15.88
N PHE A 753 -17.41 -3.03 14.84
CA PHE A 753 -17.10 -1.61 14.76
C PHE A 753 -17.84 -0.79 15.82
N ALA A 754 -19.09 -1.16 16.14
CA ALA A 754 -19.82 -0.52 17.22
C ALA A 754 -19.20 -0.85 18.58
N ARG A 755 -18.73 -2.09 18.79
CA ARG A 755 -18.01 -2.48 20.02
C ARG A 755 -16.76 -1.63 20.26
N ASP A 756 -15.95 -1.44 19.22
CA ASP A 756 -14.74 -0.62 19.30
C ASP A 756 -15.08 0.85 19.65
N TRP A 757 -16.12 1.40 19.03
CA TRP A 757 -16.59 2.76 19.35
C TRP A 757 -17.10 2.91 20.78
N LEU A 758 -17.87 1.94 21.29
CA LEU A 758 -18.34 1.94 22.68
C LEU A 758 -17.16 1.87 23.66
N ALA A 759 -16.11 1.11 23.35
CA ALA A 759 -14.90 1.05 24.16
C ALA A 759 -14.15 2.39 24.19
N HIS A 760 -13.95 3.03 23.02
CA HIS A 760 -13.36 4.37 22.95
C HIS A 760 -14.19 5.40 23.73
N LEU A 761 -15.52 5.34 23.61
CA LEU A 761 -16.44 6.23 24.32
C LEU A 761 -16.30 6.11 25.83
N VAL A 762 -16.32 4.88 26.36
CA VAL A 762 -16.23 4.62 27.81
C VAL A 762 -14.86 5.01 28.36
N LEU A 763 -13.78 4.69 27.64
CA LEU A 763 -12.43 5.12 28.01
C LEU A 763 -12.33 6.65 28.07
N ALA A 764 -12.88 7.35 27.06
CA ALA A 764 -12.89 8.81 27.03
C ALA A 764 -13.73 9.40 28.17
N ALA A 765 -14.92 8.85 28.47
CA ALA A 765 -15.78 9.32 29.54
C ALA A 765 -15.11 9.17 30.91
N ILE A 766 -14.60 7.96 31.22
CA ILE A 766 -13.95 7.67 32.50
C ILE A 766 -12.68 8.51 32.67
N SER A 767 -11.86 8.61 31.63
CA SER A 767 -10.61 9.38 31.70
C SER A 767 -10.88 10.88 31.86
N ASN A 768 -11.87 11.43 31.16
CA ASN A 768 -12.24 12.84 31.30
C ASN A 768 -12.76 13.18 32.71
N GLU A 769 -13.63 12.34 33.29
CA GLU A 769 -14.09 12.55 34.67
C GLU A 769 -12.93 12.42 35.67
N ALA A 770 -12.04 11.44 35.47
CA ALA A 770 -10.86 11.23 36.30
C ALA A 770 -9.91 12.43 36.26
N MET A 771 -9.67 13.02 35.08
CA MET A 771 -8.85 14.22 34.89
C MET A 771 -9.54 15.47 35.47
N ALA A 772 -10.84 15.63 35.25
CA ALA A 772 -11.59 16.80 35.70
C ALA A 772 -11.63 16.93 37.22
N ARG A 773 -11.68 15.80 37.93
CA ARG A 773 -11.77 15.75 39.41
C ARG A 773 -10.45 15.40 40.11
N GLY A 774 -9.42 14.99 39.38
CA GLY A 774 -8.17 14.49 39.95
C GLY A 774 -8.34 13.19 40.75
N ILE A 775 -9.26 12.32 40.32
CA ILE A 775 -9.61 11.05 40.99
C ILE A 775 -9.10 9.84 40.18
N SER A 776 -9.18 8.64 40.74
CA SER A 776 -8.78 7.39 40.06
C SER A 776 -9.81 6.93 39.02
N LEU A 777 -9.40 6.07 38.07
CA LEU A 777 -10.32 5.48 37.07
C LEU A 777 -11.49 4.70 37.71
N PRO A 778 -11.30 3.87 38.75
CA PRO A 778 -12.40 3.18 39.43
C PRO A 778 -13.42 4.15 40.05
N GLU A 779 -12.94 5.24 40.68
CA GLU A 779 -13.81 6.24 41.29
C GLU A 779 -14.60 7.01 40.22
N ALA A 780 -13.95 7.36 39.10
CA ALA A 780 -14.61 7.98 37.96
C ALA A 780 -15.65 7.06 37.32
N ALA A 781 -15.34 5.77 37.17
CA ALA A 781 -16.28 4.77 36.65
C ALA A 781 -17.51 4.60 37.58
N ALA A 782 -17.30 4.59 38.90
CA ALA A 782 -18.39 4.54 39.87
C ALA A 782 -19.28 5.78 39.79
N ARG A 783 -18.69 6.99 39.70
CA ARG A 783 -19.45 8.24 39.52
C ARG A 783 -20.26 8.26 38.23
N LEU A 784 -19.68 7.76 37.12
CA LEU A 784 -20.37 7.61 35.85
C LEU A 784 -21.55 6.63 35.96
N ALA A 785 -21.35 5.48 36.60
CA ALA A 785 -22.41 4.50 36.81
C ALA A 785 -23.55 5.02 37.72
N ASP A 786 -23.22 5.84 38.73
CA ASP A 786 -24.17 6.45 39.66
C ASP A 786 -24.85 7.72 39.10
N GLY A 787 -24.46 8.20 37.91
CA GLY A 787 -24.99 9.43 37.31
C GLY A 787 -24.49 10.72 37.97
N ASN A 788 -23.37 10.67 38.70
CA ASN A 788 -22.76 11.78 39.43
C ASN A 788 -21.53 12.38 38.72
N ALA A 789 -21.21 11.88 37.52
CA ALA A 789 -20.13 12.41 36.70
C ALA A 789 -20.49 13.78 36.11
N GLU A 790 -19.48 14.57 35.77
CA GLU A 790 -19.66 15.84 35.07
C GLU A 790 -20.30 15.65 33.70
N LEU A 791 -19.95 14.55 33.02
CA LEU A 791 -20.53 14.13 31.75
C LEU A 791 -21.00 12.69 31.86
N ASP A 792 -22.22 12.42 31.40
CA ASP A 792 -22.67 11.05 31.19
C ASP A 792 -22.16 10.48 29.84
N LEU A 793 -22.45 9.21 29.58
CA LEU A 793 -22.02 8.54 28.35
C LEU A 793 -22.70 9.14 27.10
N ASP A 794 -23.92 9.67 27.20
CA ASP A 794 -24.65 10.25 26.07
C ASP A 794 -24.10 11.65 25.70
N GLN A 795 -23.82 12.47 26.71
CA GLN A 795 -23.13 13.75 26.54
C GLN A 795 -21.73 13.54 25.95
N THR A 796 -20.98 12.56 26.45
CA THR A 796 -19.67 12.20 25.88
C THR A 796 -19.80 11.73 24.43
N LEU A 797 -20.85 10.96 24.11
CA LEU A 797 -21.13 10.53 22.74
C LEU A 797 -21.38 11.74 21.84
N ASN A 798 -22.19 12.70 22.27
CA ASN A 798 -22.47 13.92 21.51
C ASN A 798 -21.22 14.77 21.24
N ILE A 799 -20.30 14.78 22.20
CA ILE A 799 -19.02 15.48 22.10
C ILE A 799 -18.03 14.78 21.17
N LEU A 800 -17.97 13.45 21.20
CA LEU A 800 -17.07 12.68 20.33
C LEU A 800 -17.63 12.57 18.91
N PHE A 801 -18.94 12.57 18.76
CA PHE A 801 -19.69 12.42 17.50
C PHE A 801 -20.44 13.72 17.17
N GLN A 802 -19.68 14.75 16.79
CA GLN A 802 -20.21 16.09 16.55
C GLN A 802 -20.80 16.22 15.14
N SER A 803 -22.11 16.05 14.99
CA SER A 803 -22.84 16.51 13.80
C SER A 803 -23.59 17.81 14.15
N PRO A 804 -23.46 18.90 13.37
CA PRO A 804 -24.29 20.09 13.58
C PRO A 804 -25.76 19.71 13.33
N ILE A 805 -26.58 19.81 14.38
CA ILE A 805 -28.03 19.71 14.25
C ILE A 805 -28.49 20.97 13.52
N VAL A 806 -28.98 20.81 12.30
CA VAL A 806 -29.64 21.90 11.56
C VAL A 806 -31.12 21.82 11.88
N ASP A 807 -31.61 22.75 12.71
CA ASP A 807 -33.05 22.95 12.94
C ASP A 807 -33.70 23.52 11.68
N ASP A 808 -34.11 22.65 10.76
CA ASP A 808 -34.96 23.03 9.62
C ASP A 808 -36.29 22.27 9.72
N ALA A 809 -37.38 22.99 10.04
CA ALA A 809 -38.71 22.44 10.28
C ALA A 809 -39.32 21.75 9.04
N ASN A 810 -38.72 21.92 7.86
CA ASN A 810 -39.13 21.27 6.61
C ASN A 810 -38.11 20.23 6.10
N ALA A 811 -36.97 20.02 6.77
CA ALA A 811 -36.06 18.92 6.45
C ALA A 811 -36.66 17.62 7.01
N GLN A 812 -37.10 16.73 6.13
CA GLN A 812 -37.33 15.33 6.51
C GLN A 812 -36.07 14.83 7.24
N GLY A 813 -36.22 14.49 8.52
CA GLY A 813 -35.14 14.37 9.50
C GLY A 813 -33.82 13.82 8.97
N ASN A 814 -32.73 14.51 9.30
CA ASN A 814 -31.38 14.15 8.89
C ASN A 814 -31.09 12.67 9.14
N LEU A 815 -31.02 11.88 8.07
CA LEU A 815 -30.51 10.50 8.01
C LEU A 815 -29.04 10.37 8.48
N GLN A 816 -28.37 11.49 8.78
CA GLN A 816 -26.97 11.61 9.17
C GLN A 816 -26.67 11.05 10.57
N ASP A 817 -27.69 10.79 11.40
CA ASP A 817 -27.50 10.52 12.82
C ASP A 817 -27.54 9.04 13.25
N LYS A 818 -27.53 8.10 12.29
CA LYS A 818 -27.85 6.69 12.60
C LYS A 818 -26.77 5.90 13.35
N LEU A 819 -25.47 6.19 13.18
CA LEU A 819 -24.44 5.50 13.98
C LEU A 819 -24.47 6.02 15.42
N ARG A 820 -24.58 7.34 15.61
CA ARG A 820 -24.81 7.92 16.93
C ARG A 820 -26.07 7.36 17.56
N GLN A 821 -27.18 7.30 16.81
CA GLN A 821 -28.42 6.70 17.29
C GLN A 821 -28.24 5.22 17.63
N GLU A 822 -27.57 4.44 16.80
CA GLU A 822 -27.27 3.02 17.07
C GLU A 822 -26.43 2.85 18.34
N LEU A 823 -25.41 3.68 18.55
CA LEU A 823 -24.62 3.71 19.79
C LEU A 823 -25.46 4.17 20.98
N ALA A 824 -26.30 5.20 20.83
CA ALA A 824 -27.21 5.68 21.87
C ALA A 824 -28.26 4.63 22.25
N ASP A 825 -28.78 3.87 21.27
CA ASP A 825 -29.69 2.76 21.48
C ASP A 825 -29.00 1.64 22.27
N PHE A 826 -27.72 1.36 21.99
CA PHE A 826 -26.90 0.44 22.81
C PHE A 826 -26.65 0.98 24.21
N LEU A 827 -26.39 2.29 24.38
CA LEU A 827 -26.21 2.92 25.69
C LEU A 827 -27.52 3.00 26.50
N ALA A 828 -28.68 2.95 25.84
CA ALA A 828 -29.96 2.84 26.52
C ALA A 828 -30.20 1.44 27.10
N ASP A 829 -29.52 0.41 26.57
CA ASP A 829 -29.57 -0.94 27.11
C ASP A 829 -28.66 -1.09 28.34
N ARG A 830 -29.28 -1.27 29.51
CA ARG A 830 -28.58 -1.50 30.78
C ARG A 830 -27.65 -2.71 30.75
N GLN A 831 -27.98 -3.76 29.99
CA GLN A 831 -27.10 -4.92 29.89
C GLN A 831 -25.80 -4.58 29.16
N VAL A 832 -25.87 -3.79 28.08
CA VAL A 832 -24.70 -3.33 27.34
C VAL A 832 -23.87 -2.38 28.21
N VAL A 833 -24.50 -1.41 28.87
CA VAL A 833 -23.79 -0.48 29.78
C VAL A 833 -23.10 -1.20 30.93
N ASN A 834 -23.77 -2.15 31.59
CA ASN A 834 -23.15 -2.96 32.65
C ASN A 834 -21.96 -3.78 32.11
N SER A 835 -22.08 -4.31 30.90
CA SER A 835 -21.00 -5.05 30.25
C SER A 835 -19.82 -4.15 29.89
N LEU A 836 -20.08 -2.89 29.50
CA LEU A 836 -19.06 -1.88 29.24
C LEU A 836 -18.29 -1.51 30.51
N PHE A 837 -18.96 -1.26 31.64
CA PHE A 837 -18.26 -1.01 32.91
C PHE A 837 -17.51 -2.23 33.43
N SER A 838 -18.06 -3.44 33.19
CA SER A 838 -17.36 -4.69 33.52
C SER A 838 -16.09 -4.87 32.67
N LEU A 839 -16.14 -4.50 31.39
CA LEU A 839 -14.98 -4.47 30.51
C LEU A 839 -13.96 -3.42 30.94
N ALA A 840 -14.42 -2.22 31.33
CA ALA A 840 -13.56 -1.13 31.79
C ALA A 840 -12.73 -1.51 33.01
N ALA A 841 -13.14 -2.52 33.80
CA ALA A 841 -12.35 -3.04 34.91
C ALA A 841 -10.91 -3.43 34.53
N ILE A 842 -10.70 -3.88 33.29
CA ILE A 842 -9.37 -4.19 32.74
C ILE A 842 -8.40 -3.00 32.87
N LEU A 843 -8.90 -1.76 32.84
CA LEU A 843 -8.11 -0.53 32.90
C LEU A 843 -7.51 -0.24 34.29
N TRP A 844 -7.91 -0.96 35.34
CA TRP A 844 -7.37 -0.76 36.69
C TRP A 844 -7.14 -2.07 37.46
N THR A 845 -7.51 -3.23 36.90
CA THR A 845 -7.12 -4.51 37.48
C THR A 845 -5.64 -4.80 37.19
N PRO A 846 -4.95 -5.52 38.09
CA PRO A 846 -3.60 -5.99 37.83
C PRO A 846 -3.56 -7.01 36.68
N ILE A 847 -2.46 -7.01 35.91
CA ILE A 847 -2.22 -8.03 34.87
C ILE A 847 -1.99 -9.39 35.54
N ASP A 848 -2.61 -10.44 34.99
CA ASP A 848 -2.63 -11.78 35.58
C ASP A 848 -2.24 -12.88 34.55
N PRO A 849 -2.10 -14.16 34.96
CA PRO A 849 -1.74 -15.25 34.06
C PRO A 849 -2.72 -15.50 32.90
N GLY A 850 -3.96 -15.03 32.98
CA GLY A 850 -4.97 -15.16 31.92
C GLY A 850 -4.61 -14.39 30.65
N TRP A 851 -3.67 -13.44 30.73
CA TRP A 851 -3.22 -12.63 29.59
C TRP A 851 -2.19 -13.35 28.71
N GLU A 852 -1.62 -14.45 29.21
CA GLU A 852 -0.47 -15.14 28.59
C GLU A 852 -0.71 -15.56 27.14
N SER A 853 -1.87 -16.13 26.82
CA SER A 853 -2.18 -16.58 25.44
C SER A 853 -2.19 -15.40 24.46
N TRP A 854 -2.82 -14.30 24.86
CA TRP A 854 -2.90 -13.09 24.03
C TRP A 854 -1.55 -12.38 23.91
N LEU A 855 -0.78 -12.32 24.99
CA LEU A 855 0.58 -11.78 24.98
C LEU A 855 1.48 -12.59 24.04
N ARG A 856 1.36 -13.92 23.99
CA ARG A 856 2.12 -14.77 23.05
C ARG A 856 1.77 -14.52 21.60
N GLU A 857 0.49 -14.38 21.27
CA GLU A 857 0.07 -14.04 19.90
C GLU A 857 0.58 -12.66 19.48
N ARG A 858 0.46 -11.66 20.37
CA ARG A 858 0.97 -10.31 20.13
C ARG A 858 2.49 -10.29 20.03
N TYR A 859 3.18 -11.08 20.84
CA TYR A 859 4.64 -11.26 20.78
C TYR A 859 5.04 -11.84 19.42
N ALA A 860 4.39 -12.92 18.97
CA ALA A 860 4.67 -13.53 17.67
C ALA A 860 4.39 -12.57 16.51
N ALA A 861 3.29 -11.81 16.56
CA ALA A 861 3.01 -10.75 15.58
C ALA A 861 4.09 -9.66 15.57
N THR A 862 4.60 -9.26 16.73
CA THR A 862 5.67 -8.26 16.83
C THR A 862 7.00 -8.77 16.27
N VAL A 863 7.40 -10.01 16.60
CA VAL A 863 8.61 -10.62 16.00
C VAL A 863 8.44 -10.80 14.49
N GLY A 864 7.25 -11.21 14.03
CA GLY A 864 6.94 -11.36 12.61
C GLY A 864 7.01 -10.05 11.83
N ALA A 865 6.49 -8.96 12.40
CA ALA A 865 6.63 -7.62 11.85
C ALA A 865 8.10 -7.20 11.72
N ALA A 866 8.88 -7.39 12.79
CA ALA A 866 10.29 -7.04 12.79
C ALA A 866 11.09 -7.87 11.78
N ALA A 867 10.81 -9.18 11.67
CA ALA A 867 11.44 -10.05 10.69
C ALA A 867 11.09 -9.64 9.25
N LEU A 868 9.81 -9.35 8.97
CA LEU A 868 9.39 -8.88 7.65
C LEU A 868 10.05 -7.54 7.28
N SER A 869 10.09 -6.59 8.23
CA SER A 869 10.79 -5.31 8.07
C SER A 869 12.30 -5.47 7.83
N ALA A 870 12.93 -6.43 8.53
CA ALA A 870 14.33 -6.76 8.34
C ALA A 870 14.60 -7.38 6.95
N ILE A 871 13.72 -8.28 6.47
CA ILE A 871 13.82 -8.86 5.11
C ILE A 871 13.75 -7.76 4.05
N THR A 872 12.77 -6.86 4.12
CA THR A 872 12.60 -5.79 3.13
C THR A 872 13.70 -4.73 3.21
N SER A 873 14.27 -4.49 4.40
CA SER A 873 15.43 -3.60 4.57
C SER A 873 16.73 -4.23 4.06
N LEU A 874 16.93 -5.53 4.28
CA LEU A 874 18.09 -6.29 3.82
C LEU A 874 18.06 -6.46 2.30
N CYS A 875 16.86 -6.62 1.74
CA CYS A 875 16.60 -6.81 0.32
C CYS A 875 15.61 -5.74 -0.20
N PRO A 876 16.04 -4.49 -0.44
CA PRO A 876 15.16 -3.40 -0.90
C PRO A 876 14.41 -3.65 -2.21
N GLN A 877 14.78 -4.69 -2.94
CA GLN A 877 14.15 -5.17 -4.17
C GLN A 877 12.94 -6.07 -3.95
N ILE A 878 12.70 -6.51 -2.71
CA ILE A 878 11.54 -7.33 -2.33
C ILE A 878 10.34 -6.40 -2.09
N ASP A 879 9.23 -6.69 -2.76
CA ASP A 879 7.96 -6.04 -2.47
C ASP A 879 7.31 -6.68 -1.24
N GLY A 880 7.25 -5.94 -0.13
CA GLY A 880 6.67 -6.43 1.13
C GLY A 880 5.22 -6.87 1.01
N ASP A 881 4.44 -6.27 0.09
CA ASP A 881 3.04 -6.63 -0.14
C ASP A 881 2.86 -8.00 -0.84
N SER A 882 3.94 -8.57 -1.36
CA SER A 882 3.95 -9.89 -2.02
C SER A 882 4.35 -11.06 -1.10
N LEU A 883 4.64 -10.75 0.17
CA LEU A 883 4.88 -11.71 1.24
C LEU A 883 3.70 -11.74 2.22
N VAL A 884 3.43 -12.91 2.80
CA VAL A 884 2.39 -13.09 3.81
C VAL A 884 3.01 -13.59 5.09
N LEU A 885 2.70 -12.90 6.20
CA LEU A 885 3.02 -13.34 7.55
C LEU A 885 1.87 -14.18 8.13
N ASP A 886 2.18 -15.38 8.59
CA ASP A 886 1.32 -16.21 9.42
C ASP A 886 2.00 -16.45 10.78
N ILE A 887 1.31 -16.19 11.89
CA ILE A 887 1.83 -16.42 13.26
C ILE A 887 1.53 -17.83 13.79
N THR A 888 1.01 -18.70 12.93
CA THR A 888 0.71 -20.10 13.21
C THR A 888 0.65 -20.88 11.90
N ALA A 889 1.12 -22.14 11.91
CA ALA A 889 0.97 -23.05 10.79
C ALA A 889 -0.44 -23.66 10.65
N GLY A 890 -1.33 -23.43 11.63
CA GLY A 890 -2.59 -24.17 11.73
C GLY A 890 -2.37 -25.63 12.20
N PRO A 891 -3.40 -26.49 12.12
CA PRO A 891 -3.27 -27.90 12.50
C PRO A 891 -2.27 -28.66 11.61
N ARG A 892 -1.33 -29.37 12.23
CA ARG A 892 -0.33 -30.16 11.52
C ARG A 892 -0.91 -31.47 10.96
N GLU A 893 -0.41 -31.85 9.79
CA GLU A 893 -0.54 -33.23 9.30
C GLU A 893 0.45 -34.14 10.01
N GLU A 894 0.23 -35.45 9.92
CA GLU A 894 1.10 -36.46 10.54
C GLU A 894 2.47 -36.55 9.89
N ASP A 895 2.57 -36.16 8.63
CA ASP A 895 3.78 -36.16 7.81
C ASP A 895 4.47 -34.79 7.74
N ASP A 896 4.05 -33.82 8.56
CA ASP A 896 4.73 -32.54 8.71
C ASP A 896 6.01 -32.71 9.56
N VAL A 897 7.13 -32.13 9.14
CA VAL A 897 8.43 -32.26 9.85
C VAL A 897 8.43 -31.65 11.25
N LEU A 898 7.48 -30.77 11.55
CA LEU A 898 7.29 -30.13 12.85
C LEU A 898 6.08 -30.72 13.60
N ALA A 899 5.53 -31.85 13.14
CA ALA A 899 4.49 -32.57 13.87
C ALA A 899 4.97 -32.96 15.29
N GLY A 900 4.14 -32.67 16.30
CA GLY A 900 4.46 -32.94 17.71
C GLY A 900 5.36 -31.89 18.39
N VAL A 901 5.86 -30.90 17.64
CA VAL A 901 6.53 -29.73 18.21
C VAL A 901 5.48 -28.74 18.69
N ALA A 902 5.68 -28.15 19.88
CA ALA A 902 4.77 -27.14 20.41
C ALA A 902 4.72 -25.92 19.49
N ASN A 903 3.51 -25.40 19.24
CA ASN A 903 3.32 -24.22 18.41
C ASN A 903 4.04 -23.01 19.03
N GLY A 904 4.89 -22.36 18.23
CA GLY A 904 5.66 -21.19 18.64
C GLY A 904 6.56 -20.74 17.51
N GLU A 905 5.98 -20.36 16.40
CA GLU A 905 6.72 -20.04 15.18
C GLU A 905 5.96 -19.01 14.35
N ILE A 906 6.68 -18.33 13.49
CA ILE A 906 6.14 -17.42 12.49
C ILE A 906 6.60 -17.87 11.11
N TRP A 907 5.76 -17.66 10.11
CA TRP A 907 6.04 -17.99 8.72
C TRP A 907 5.90 -16.75 7.87
N ILE A 908 6.91 -16.49 7.04
CA ILE A 908 6.83 -15.48 5.99
C ILE A 908 6.94 -16.23 4.66
N SER A 909 5.83 -16.31 3.94
CA SER A 909 5.70 -17.09 2.70
C SER A 909 5.37 -16.21 1.51
N GLU A 910 5.88 -16.57 0.33
CA GLU A 910 5.52 -15.90 -0.92
C GLU A 910 4.09 -16.22 -1.37
N MET A 911 3.49 -15.33 -2.17
CA MET A 911 2.13 -15.49 -2.70
C MET A 911 2.04 -16.19 -4.06
N THR A 912 3.18 -16.45 -4.72
CA THR A 912 3.23 -16.95 -6.09
C THR A 912 3.81 -18.38 -6.13
N PRO A 913 3.18 -19.33 -6.82
CA PRO A 913 3.68 -20.70 -6.87
C PRO A 913 5.03 -20.82 -7.59
N GLY A 914 5.89 -21.69 -7.07
CA GLY A 914 7.23 -21.94 -7.64
C GLY A 914 8.33 -21.01 -7.15
N GLY A 915 8.04 -20.09 -6.23
CA GLY A 915 9.01 -19.09 -5.77
C GLY A 915 9.13 -17.93 -6.76
N ASN A 916 8.79 -16.71 -6.36
CA ASN A 916 9.14 -15.47 -7.05
C ASN A 916 10.60 -15.06 -6.76
N GLY A 917 11.36 -15.85 -5.99
CA GLY A 917 12.79 -15.68 -5.72
C GLY A 917 13.11 -14.62 -4.66
N GLN A 918 12.11 -14.15 -3.91
CA GLN A 918 12.30 -13.17 -2.85
C GLN A 918 12.87 -13.81 -1.60
N ILE A 919 12.31 -14.95 -1.16
CA ILE A 919 12.80 -15.70 -0.01
C ILE A 919 14.17 -16.32 -0.30
N GLU A 920 14.42 -16.76 -1.54
CA GLU A 920 15.76 -17.20 -1.97
C GLU A 920 16.81 -16.08 -1.82
N GLU A 921 16.44 -14.84 -2.16
CA GLU A 921 17.33 -13.70 -1.98
C GLU A 921 17.52 -13.33 -0.51
N ALA A 922 16.45 -13.37 0.29
CA ALA A 922 16.53 -13.19 1.73
C ALA A 922 17.42 -14.27 2.38
N GLN A 923 17.32 -15.53 1.94
CA GLN A 923 18.18 -16.63 2.38
C GLN A 923 19.65 -16.32 2.07
N ARG A 924 19.97 -15.87 0.85
CA ARG A 924 21.33 -15.55 0.45
C ARG A 924 21.94 -14.46 1.32
N GLN A 925 21.21 -13.35 1.51
CA GLN A 925 21.68 -12.23 2.33
C GLN A 925 21.80 -12.62 3.81
N TYR A 926 20.89 -13.45 4.32
CA TYR A 926 20.97 -13.97 5.68
C TYR A 926 22.19 -14.88 5.88
N VAL A 927 22.47 -15.78 4.93
CA VAL A 927 23.63 -16.69 5.00
C VAL A 927 24.95 -15.92 4.93
N GLU A 928 25.01 -14.82 4.17
CA GLU A 928 26.18 -13.95 4.07
C GLU A 928 26.45 -13.20 5.39
N ASP A 929 25.42 -12.62 6.01
CA ASP A 929 25.54 -11.90 7.28
C ASP A 929 24.29 -12.03 8.18
N PRO A 930 24.22 -13.09 9.00
CA PRO A 930 23.08 -13.30 9.91
C PRO A 930 22.94 -12.19 10.95
N ARG A 931 24.07 -11.60 11.41
CA ARG A 931 24.06 -10.55 12.45
C ARG A 931 23.35 -9.31 11.95
N ARG A 932 23.56 -8.94 10.69
CA ARG A 932 22.87 -7.81 10.06
C ARG A 932 21.35 -7.99 10.04
N PHE A 933 20.85 -9.19 9.75
CA PHE A 933 19.42 -9.47 9.80
C PHE A 933 18.81 -9.19 11.19
N PHE A 934 19.43 -9.72 12.26
CA PHE A 934 18.97 -9.49 13.62
C PHE A 934 19.15 -8.04 14.09
N SER A 935 20.21 -7.37 13.64
CA SER A 935 20.42 -5.93 13.88
C SER A 935 19.29 -5.10 13.27
N LEU A 936 18.88 -5.44 12.04
CA LEU A 936 17.73 -4.81 11.37
C LEU A 936 16.41 -5.14 12.08
N MET A 937 16.22 -6.37 12.58
CA MET A 937 15.04 -6.69 13.41
C MET A 937 14.99 -5.83 14.67
N THR A 938 16.12 -5.67 15.36
CA THR A 938 16.20 -4.76 16.52
C THR A 938 15.91 -3.32 16.11
N ALA A 939 16.45 -2.86 14.98
CA ALA A 939 16.23 -1.51 14.47
C ALA A 939 14.74 -1.23 14.16
N ALA A 940 14.02 -2.21 13.59
CA ALA A 940 12.59 -2.09 13.33
C ALA A 940 11.74 -1.91 14.60
N LEU A 941 12.22 -2.38 15.75
CA LEU A 941 11.55 -2.26 17.05
C LEU A 941 11.94 -1.01 17.85
N ARG A 942 12.86 -0.19 17.33
CA ARG A 942 13.27 1.07 17.97
C ARG A 942 12.29 2.19 17.63
N ASP A 943 12.52 3.36 18.23
CA ASP A 943 11.76 4.56 17.94
C ASP A 943 11.83 4.92 16.45
N ASN A 944 10.65 5.08 15.85
CA ASN A 944 10.50 5.50 14.47
C ASN A 944 10.48 7.04 14.37
N ASP A 945 10.40 7.55 13.15
CA ASP A 945 10.40 8.99 12.87
C ASP A 945 9.30 9.74 13.63
N PHE A 946 8.15 9.11 13.88
CA PHE A 946 7.07 9.73 14.66
C PHE A 946 7.43 9.88 16.14
N SER A 947 8.00 8.83 16.76
CA SER A 947 8.51 8.90 18.13
C SER A 947 9.62 9.96 18.26
N LEU A 948 10.52 10.03 17.28
CA LEU A 948 11.58 11.03 17.27
C LEU A 948 11.02 12.44 17.07
N ASN A 949 9.99 12.60 16.25
CA ASN A 949 9.31 13.88 16.03
C ASN A 949 8.60 14.37 17.30
N ASP A 950 7.87 13.50 18.01
CA ASP A 950 7.26 13.81 19.32
C ASP A 950 8.30 14.36 20.30
N TYR A 951 9.46 13.70 20.39
CA TYR A 951 10.56 14.15 21.23
C TYR A 951 11.15 15.49 20.79
N GLN A 952 11.46 15.67 19.50
CA GLN A 952 12.10 16.90 19.00
C GLN A 952 11.16 18.11 19.07
N LEU A 953 9.86 17.95 18.79
CA LEU A 953 8.86 19.01 18.92
C LEU A 953 8.66 19.41 20.39
N SER A 954 8.55 18.43 21.29
CA SER A 954 8.44 18.70 22.73
C SER A 954 9.67 19.43 23.27
N ARG A 955 10.87 19.03 22.81
CA ARG A 955 12.13 19.69 23.14
C ARG A 955 12.22 21.10 22.58
N PHE A 956 11.75 21.31 21.34
CA PHE A 956 11.71 22.63 20.71
C PHE A 956 10.82 23.58 21.50
N LEU A 957 9.60 23.14 21.86
CA LEU A 957 8.67 23.94 22.66
C LEU A 957 9.26 24.30 24.02
N ALA A 958 9.86 23.34 24.72
CA ALA A 958 10.52 23.60 26.00
C ALA A 958 11.66 24.64 25.85
N ALA A 959 12.51 24.48 24.83
CA ALA A 959 13.62 25.40 24.60
C ALA A 959 13.16 26.82 24.22
N VAL A 960 12.08 26.96 23.45
CA VAL A 960 11.57 28.27 23.00
C VAL A 960 10.76 28.99 24.10
N VAL A 961 10.01 28.24 24.91
CA VAL A 961 9.14 28.81 25.95
C VAL A 961 9.90 29.09 27.25
N GLU A 962 10.83 28.20 27.63
CA GLU A 962 11.54 28.27 28.91
C GLU A 962 12.95 28.85 28.79
N GLY A 963 13.50 28.91 27.57
CA GLY A 963 14.78 29.53 27.27
C GLY A 963 14.75 31.05 27.40
N ASP A 964 15.93 31.67 27.50
CA ASP A 964 16.00 33.14 27.54
C ASP A 964 15.64 33.71 26.16
N SER A 965 14.94 34.83 26.12
CA SER A 965 14.48 35.44 24.87
C SER A 965 15.61 35.87 23.94
N ASP A 966 16.80 36.07 24.49
CA ASP A 966 18.03 36.41 23.77
C ASP A 966 18.85 35.17 23.34
N ASP A 967 18.43 33.97 23.73
CA ASP A 967 19.06 32.73 23.26
C ASP A 967 18.92 32.60 21.73
N PRO A 968 19.87 31.93 21.05
CA PRO A 968 19.88 31.83 19.59
C PRO A 968 18.57 31.27 19.00
N LEU A 969 18.02 30.22 19.60
CA LEU A 969 16.85 29.52 19.10
C LEU A 969 15.53 30.31 19.25
N PRO A 970 15.17 30.86 20.43
CA PRO A 970 14.05 31.80 20.56
C PRO A 970 14.15 33.00 19.62
N THR A 971 15.36 33.57 19.45
CA THR A 971 15.59 34.69 18.55
C THR A 971 15.35 34.33 17.09
N ALA A 972 15.94 33.23 16.61
CA ALA A 972 15.74 32.76 15.23
C ALA A 972 14.27 32.44 14.93
N THR A 973 13.56 31.87 15.90
CA THR A 973 12.13 31.54 15.80
C THR A 973 11.27 32.80 15.63
N ARG A 974 11.56 33.85 16.41
CA ARG A 974 10.88 35.15 16.31
C ARG A 974 11.16 35.84 14.97
N VAL A 975 12.40 35.82 14.48
CA VAL A 975 12.76 36.38 13.17
C VAL A 975 12.01 35.68 12.04
N PHE A 976 11.89 34.35 12.09
CA PHE A 976 11.09 33.60 11.12
C PHE A 976 9.62 34.00 11.14
N ARG A 977 9.00 34.14 12.33
CA ARG A 977 7.58 34.55 12.45
C ARG A 977 7.29 35.96 11.95
N GLN A 978 8.28 36.85 11.97
CA GLN A 978 8.16 38.23 11.50
C GLN A 978 8.45 38.40 10.00
N ALA A 979 9.00 37.36 9.35
CA ALA A 979 9.36 37.41 7.95
C ALA A 979 8.13 37.59 7.04
N SER A 980 8.29 38.38 5.98
CA SER A 980 7.22 38.76 5.07
C SER A 980 7.57 38.44 3.61
N GLY A 981 6.68 37.70 2.94
CA GLY A 981 6.92 37.24 1.57
C GLY A 981 7.84 36.01 1.48
N ALA A 982 7.93 35.43 0.28
CA ALA A 982 8.56 34.12 0.07
C ALA A 982 10.08 34.12 0.28
N GLU A 983 10.77 35.16 -0.17
CA GLU A 983 12.24 35.25 -0.11
C GLU A 983 12.74 35.42 1.33
N GLU A 984 12.17 36.38 2.08
CA GLU A 984 12.51 36.62 3.48
C GLU A 984 12.17 35.40 4.36
N SER A 985 11.01 34.78 4.14
CA SER A 985 10.61 33.57 4.87
C SER A 985 11.58 32.41 4.61
N HIS A 986 12.03 32.23 3.36
CA HIS A 986 12.99 31.18 3.01
C HIS A 986 14.36 31.40 3.66
N MET A 987 14.86 32.65 3.63
CA MET A 987 16.12 33.02 4.28
C MET A 987 16.06 32.81 5.80
N SER A 988 15.02 33.32 6.45
CA SER A 988 14.84 33.19 7.91
C SER A 988 14.63 31.74 8.35
N PHE A 989 13.92 30.93 7.56
CA PHE A 989 13.78 29.50 7.84
C PHE A 989 15.11 28.76 7.70
N THR A 990 15.92 29.12 6.71
CA THR A 990 17.27 28.56 6.54
C THR A 990 18.17 28.90 7.74
N ALA A 991 18.12 30.13 8.24
CA ALA A 991 18.84 30.53 9.45
C ALA A 991 18.36 29.78 10.70
N LEU A 992 17.04 29.59 10.85
CA LEU A 992 16.47 28.79 11.93
C LEU A 992 16.94 27.33 11.86
N ARG A 993 17.00 26.72 10.67
CA ARG A 993 17.53 25.36 10.49
C ARG A 993 19.00 25.24 10.91
N HIS A 994 19.82 26.24 10.61
CA HIS A 994 21.21 26.27 11.08
C HIS A 994 21.28 26.35 12.60
N THR A 995 20.50 27.24 13.21
CA THR A 995 20.43 27.40 14.67
C THR A 995 19.98 26.11 15.37
N LEU A 996 18.95 25.44 14.84
CA LEU A 996 18.50 24.14 15.33
C LEU A 996 19.63 23.11 15.32
N ALA A 997 20.42 23.05 14.25
CA ALA A 997 21.54 22.11 14.16
C ALA A 997 22.66 22.44 15.16
N GLU A 998 22.96 23.73 15.38
CA GLU A 998 23.94 24.20 16.38
C GLU A 998 23.52 23.86 17.81
N GLU A 999 22.23 23.99 18.12
CA GLU A 999 21.62 23.60 19.41
C GLU A 999 21.41 22.07 19.55
N GLY A 1000 21.92 21.27 18.62
CA GLY A 1000 21.91 19.81 18.68
C GLY A 1000 20.55 19.16 18.38
N PHE A 1001 19.64 19.83 17.67
CA PHE A 1001 18.44 19.20 17.12
C PHE A 1001 18.79 18.33 15.91
N VAL A 1002 17.96 17.30 15.65
CA VAL A 1002 18.09 16.50 14.42
C VAL A 1002 17.19 17.11 13.35
N THR A 1003 17.77 17.80 12.37
CA THR A 1003 17.03 18.48 11.29
C THR A 1003 16.68 17.52 10.15
N PHE A 1004 16.01 16.40 10.46
CA PHE A 1004 15.46 15.48 9.45
C PHE A 1004 14.15 16.06 8.88
N HIS A 1005 13.77 15.59 7.68
CA HIS A 1005 12.66 16.16 6.92
C HIS A 1005 11.35 16.19 7.70
N ALA A 1006 10.94 15.07 8.28
CA ALA A 1006 9.68 14.95 9.02
C ALA A 1006 9.57 15.93 10.21
N PHE A 1007 10.66 16.16 10.96
CA PHE A 1007 10.67 17.13 12.05
C PHE A 1007 10.52 18.57 11.52
N LEU A 1008 11.25 18.94 10.47
CA LEU A 1008 11.19 20.30 9.91
C LEU A 1008 9.82 20.62 9.32
N VAL A 1009 9.19 19.66 8.63
CA VAL A 1009 7.86 19.85 8.04
C VAL A 1009 6.79 19.92 9.15
N ALA A 1010 6.87 19.08 10.18
CA ALA A 1010 5.95 19.15 11.31
C ALA A 1010 6.11 20.46 12.11
N LEU A 1011 7.36 20.90 12.34
CA LEU A 1011 7.67 22.17 13.00
C LEU A 1011 7.08 23.36 12.23
N ALA A 1012 7.30 23.42 10.92
CA ALA A 1012 6.79 24.49 10.07
C ALA A 1012 5.26 24.55 10.01
N ASN A 1013 4.60 23.39 9.87
CA ASN A 1013 3.14 23.34 9.65
C ASN A 1013 2.32 23.38 10.94
N ARG A 1014 2.86 22.95 12.09
CA ARG A 1014 2.12 22.87 13.36
C ARG A 1014 2.44 24.00 14.31
N ILE A 1015 3.72 24.23 14.57
CA ILE A 1015 4.20 25.15 15.61
C ILE A 1015 4.50 26.53 15.01
N LEU A 1016 5.16 26.57 13.85
CA LEU A 1016 5.58 27.82 13.20
C LEU A 1016 4.61 28.30 12.10
N ARG A 1017 3.36 27.86 12.17
CA ARG A 1017 2.30 28.29 11.24
C ARG A 1017 2.16 29.82 11.22
N PRO A 1018 1.71 30.41 10.10
CA PRO A 1018 1.32 31.81 10.07
C PRO A 1018 0.34 32.13 11.21
N GLY A 1019 0.66 33.17 11.98
CA GLY A 1019 -0.11 33.58 13.16
C GLY A 1019 0.26 32.87 14.47
N SER A 1020 1.25 31.97 14.49
CA SER A 1020 1.79 31.42 15.74
C SER A 1020 2.50 32.48 16.60
N SER A 1021 2.45 32.31 17.91
CA SER A 1021 3.01 33.21 18.93
C SER A 1021 3.66 32.42 20.08
N ILE A 1022 4.37 33.12 20.97
CA ILE A 1022 4.92 32.51 22.18
C ILE A 1022 3.81 31.96 23.10
N ASP A 1023 2.64 32.59 23.13
CA ASP A 1023 1.48 32.11 23.90
C ASP A 1023 0.95 30.80 23.32
N SER A 1024 0.94 30.67 21.99
CA SER A 1024 0.59 29.39 21.35
C SER A 1024 1.60 28.30 21.66
N ASP A 1025 2.90 28.61 21.72
CA ASP A 1025 3.94 27.64 22.08
C ASP A 1025 3.80 27.17 23.53
N ALA A 1026 3.54 28.11 24.46
CA ALA A 1026 3.31 27.81 25.87
C ALA A 1026 2.09 26.90 26.06
N PHE A 1027 0.97 27.21 25.38
CA PHE A 1027 -0.21 26.36 25.38
C PHE A 1027 0.10 24.92 24.92
N PHE A 1028 0.89 24.75 23.85
CA PHE A 1028 1.25 23.41 23.37
C PHE A 1028 2.18 22.68 24.34
N LEU A 1029 3.15 23.37 24.95
CA LEU A 1029 4.03 22.77 25.96
C LEU A 1029 3.23 22.26 27.16
N ASP A 1030 2.29 23.07 27.66
CA ASP A 1030 1.42 22.70 28.79
C ASP A 1030 0.48 21.54 28.43
N ALA A 1031 -0.07 21.52 27.22
CA ALA A 1031 -0.88 20.42 26.73
C ALA A 1031 -0.11 19.09 26.70
N VAL A 1032 1.13 19.09 26.21
CA VAL A 1032 1.99 17.89 26.16
C VAL A 1032 2.36 17.41 27.56
N ARG A 1033 2.67 18.34 28.49
CA ARG A 1033 2.99 18.02 29.89
C ARG A 1033 1.79 17.44 30.64
N LEU A 1034 0.61 18.05 30.48
CA LEU A 1034 -0.63 17.55 31.04
C LEU A 1034 -0.91 16.12 30.56
N TRP A 1035 -0.74 15.86 29.26
CA TRP A 1035 -0.93 14.53 28.69
C TRP A 1035 -0.02 13.50 29.37
N ASN A 1036 1.29 13.76 29.45
CA ASN A 1036 2.24 12.84 30.09
C ASN A 1036 1.91 12.58 31.57
N ALA A 1037 1.57 13.63 32.32
CA ALA A 1037 1.24 13.52 33.74
C ALA A 1037 -0.02 12.69 33.98
N GLU A 1038 -1.05 12.87 33.16
CA GLU A 1038 -2.31 12.13 33.29
C GLU A 1038 -2.17 10.66 32.87
N GLU A 1039 -1.39 10.34 31.83
CA GLU A 1039 -1.09 8.94 31.48
C GLU A 1039 -0.32 8.20 32.58
N GLU A 1040 0.61 8.89 33.26
CA GLU A 1040 1.35 8.31 34.38
C GLU A 1040 0.45 8.10 35.59
N ARG A 1041 -0.37 9.11 35.93
CA ARG A 1041 -1.29 9.06 37.07
C ARG A 1041 -2.40 8.02 36.90
N LEU A 1042 -2.95 7.89 35.69
CA LEU A 1042 -4.08 6.99 35.41
C LEU A 1042 -3.64 5.56 35.09
N GLY A 1043 -2.37 5.32 34.78
CA GLY A 1043 -1.86 3.99 34.48
C GLY A 1043 -2.39 3.41 33.15
N VAL A 1044 -2.74 4.26 32.19
CA VAL A 1044 -3.27 3.91 30.85
C VAL A 1044 -2.76 4.90 29.80
N GLU A 1045 -2.67 4.48 28.54
CA GLU A 1045 -2.45 5.40 27.41
C GLU A 1045 -3.75 6.12 27.02
N LEU A 1046 -3.63 7.42 26.74
CA LEU A 1046 -4.76 8.29 26.37
C LEU A 1046 -4.72 8.66 24.88
N ASP A 1047 -5.90 8.83 24.29
CA ASP A 1047 -6.07 9.31 22.92
C ASP A 1047 -6.07 10.85 22.87
N ALA A 1048 -5.52 11.44 21.81
CA ALA A 1048 -5.49 12.89 21.59
C ALA A 1048 -6.88 13.55 21.71
N ARG A 1049 -7.98 12.84 21.42
CA ARG A 1049 -9.36 13.33 21.57
C ARG A 1049 -9.72 13.61 23.03
N VAL A 1050 -9.23 12.82 23.97
CA VAL A 1050 -9.48 13.02 25.41
C VAL A 1050 -8.84 14.34 25.85
N LEU A 1051 -7.58 14.56 25.45
CA LEU A 1051 -6.86 15.80 25.74
C LEU A 1051 -7.48 17.00 25.02
N ALA A 1052 -7.75 16.90 23.72
CA ALA A 1052 -8.35 17.97 22.94
C ALA A 1052 -9.70 18.41 23.51
N TYR A 1053 -10.51 17.45 23.98
CA TYR A 1053 -11.77 17.76 24.65
C TYR A 1053 -11.56 18.51 25.96
N ARG A 1054 -10.65 18.03 26.82
CA ARG A 1054 -10.37 18.68 28.10
C ARG A 1054 -9.88 20.12 27.91
N LEU A 1055 -8.99 20.33 26.94
CA LEU A 1055 -8.41 21.63 26.64
C LEU A 1055 -9.39 22.58 25.95
N ALA A 1056 -10.34 22.07 25.15
CA ALA A 1056 -11.34 22.89 24.45
C ALA A 1056 -12.30 23.65 25.39
N ARG A 1057 -12.30 23.33 26.69
CA ARG A 1057 -13.09 23.99 27.73
C ARG A 1057 -12.37 25.17 28.38
N SER A 1058 -11.10 25.39 28.04
CA SER A 1058 -10.37 26.59 28.43
C SER A 1058 -10.41 27.62 27.30
N ASP A 1059 -10.51 28.89 27.66
CA ASP A 1059 -10.43 30.00 26.71
C ASP A 1059 -8.96 30.35 26.35
N ASP A 1060 -7.97 29.63 26.91
CA ASP A 1060 -6.54 29.89 26.69
C ASP A 1060 -6.15 29.80 25.21
N ILE A 1061 -6.75 28.87 24.47
CA ILE A 1061 -6.50 28.72 23.03
C ILE A 1061 -7.02 29.94 22.23
N ASP A 1062 -8.07 30.60 22.71
CA ASP A 1062 -8.62 31.79 22.06
C ASP A 1062 -7.69 32.99 22.26
N ALA A 1063 -7.08 33.10 23.44
CA ALA A 1063 -6.06 34.10 23.69
C ALA A 1063 -4.83 33.86 22.78
N ALA A 1064 -4.41 32.59 22.64
CA ALA A 1064 -3.31 32.21 21.78
C ALA A 1064 -3.58 32.46 20.28
N LEU A 1065 -4.80 32.22 19.80
CA LEU A 1065 -5.19 32.36 18.40
C LEU A 1065 -5.71 33.77 18.04
N GLY A 1066 -6.21 34.55 19.01
CA GLY A 1066 -6.72 35.90 18.78
C GLY A 1066 -5.64 36.85 18.27
N LEU A 1067 -4.39 36.68 18.71
CA LEU A 1067 -3.23 37.42 18.21
C LEU A 1067 -2.91 37.11 16.73
N ALA A 1068 -3.37 35.96 16.23
CA ALA A 1068 -3.24 35.52 14.84
C ALA A 1068 -4.32 36.11 13.91
N GLY A 1069 -5.29 36.87 14.44
CA GLY A 1069 -6.46 37.33 13.70
C GLY A 1069 -7.46 36.22 13.36
N ILE A 1070 -7.44 35.11 14.12
CA ILE A 1070 -8.38 34.01 13.97
C ILE A 1070 -9.41 34.13 15.09
N ASP A 1071 -10.59 34.65 14.74
CA ASP A 1071 -11.68 34.82 15.69
C ASP A 1071 -12.39 33.48 15.95
N THR A 1072 -12.56 33.15 17.23
CA THR A 1072 -13.40 32.02 17.64
C THR A 1072 -14.84 32.25 17.13
N PRO A 1073 -15.45 31.28 16.44
CA PRO A 1073 -16.80 31.44 15.94
C PRO A 1073 -17.79 31.62 17.10
N THR A 1074 -18.80 32.46 16.87
CA THR A 1074 -19.87 32.72 17.85
C THR A 1074 -20.81 31.53 18.05
N ILE A 1075 -20.86 30.60 17.10
CA ILE A 1075 -21.66 29.37 17.15
C ILE A 1075 -20.73 28.18 17.40
N ASN A 1076 -21.05 27.38 18.42
CA ASN A 1076 -20.33 26.19 18.84
C ASN A 1076 -18.80 26.41 19.03
N PRO A 1077 -18.38 27.39 19.87
CA PRO A 1077 -16.96 27.71 20.08
C PRO A 1077 -16.16 26.49 20.57
N ASP A 1078 -16.70 25.71 21.52
CA ASP A 1078 -16.05 24.50 22.04
C ASP A 1078 -15.79 23.44 20.95
N GLN A 1079 -16.72 23.33 20.00
CA GLN A 1079 -16.61 22.40 18.86
C GLN A 1079 -15.45 22.80 17.94
N TRP A 1080 -15.35 24.10 17.66
CA TRP A 1080 -14.27 24.65 16.88
C TRP A 1080 -12.92 24.50 17.59
N ARG A 1081 -12.85 24.83 18.89
CA ARG A 1081 -11.64 24.66 19.72
C ARG A 1081 -11.16 23.22 19.71
N PHE A 1082 -12.07 22.26 19.92
CA PHE A 1082 -11.74 20.84 19.84
C PHE A 1082 -11.11 20.47 18.50
N GLY A 1083 -11.73 20.89 17.38
CA GLY A 1083 -11.21 20.62 16.04
C GLY A 1083 -9.84 21.23 15.78
N VAL A 1084 -9.61 22.46 16.24
CA VAL A 1084 -8.33 23.17 16.11
C VAL A 1084 -7.25 22.48 16.95
N ILE A 1085 -7.52 22.21 18.22
CA ILE A 1085 -6.57 21.56 19.13
C ILE A 1085 -6.23 20.16 18.60
N TYR A 1086 -7.23 19.35 18.24
CA TYR A 1086 -7.01 18.01 17.70
C TYR A 1086 -6.20 18.00 16.40
N GLY A 1087 -6.39 18.99 15.52
CA GLY A 1087 -5.64 19.12 14.27
C GLY A 1087 -4.18 19.58 14.47
N LEU A 1088 -3.88 20.26 15.58
CA LEU A 1088 -2.54 20.75 15.90
C LEU A 1088 -1.74 19.73 16.71
N LEU A 1089 -2.40 18.98 17.60
CA LEU A 1089 -1.80 17.84 18.28
C LEU A 1089 -1.31 16.79 17.27
N TRP A 1090 -0.14 16.22 17.52
CA TRP A 1090 0.46 15.15 16.72
C TRP A 1090 0.21 13.79 17.37
N PRO A 1091 0.28 12.69 16.60
CA PRO A 1091 -0.05 11.36 17.13
C PRO A 1091 0.99 10.91 18.17
N ARG A 1092 0.53 10.18 19.21
CA ARG A 1092 1.35 9.64 20.31
C ARG A 1092 0.93 8.22 20.69
N GLY A 1093 1.67 7.59 21.61
CA GLY A 1093 1.33 6.28 22.20
C GLY A 1093 1.45 5.10 21.22
N ALA A 1094 0.62 4.07 21.43
CA ALA A 1094 0.58 2.87 20.60
C ALA A 1094 0.47 3.17 19.09
N GLN A 1095 -0.25 4.22 18.70
CA GLN A 1095 -0.52 4.49 17.30
C GLN A 1095 0.77 4.81 16.50
N ILE A 1096 1.69 5.57 17.08
CA ILE A 1096 2.97 5.90 16.45
C ILE A 1096 3.94 4.73 16.52
N ARG A 1097 4.05 4.05 17.67
CA ARG A 1097 4.97 2.92 17.85
C ARG A 1097 4.69 1.78 16.88
N GLN A 1098 3.41 1.55 16.58
CA GLN A 1098 2.98 0.46 15.71
C GLN A 1098 3.10 0.80 14.22
N SER A 1099 3.19 2.07 13.85
CA SER A 1099 3.08 2.54 12.46
C SER A 1099 4.08 1.85 11.52
N GLY A 1100 5.34 1.73 11.93
CA GLY A 1100 6.41 1.07 11.16
C GLY A 1100 6.37 -0.46 11.16
N LEU A 1101 5.47 -1.07 11.94
CA LEU A 1101 5.36 -2.53 12.10
C LEU A 1101 3.99 -3.06 11.64
N ARG A 1102 3.07 -2.22 11.17
CA ARG A 1102 1.73 -2.68 10.76
C ARG A 1102 1.84 -3.67 9.61
N ILE A 1103 1.38 -4.89 9.86
CA ILE A 1103 1.29 -5.95 8.86
C ILE A 1103 -0.13 -6.04 8.35
N TYR A 1104 -0.28 -6.16 7.03
CA TYR A 1104 -1.53 -6.56 6.41
C TYR A 1104 -1.48 -8.05 6.04
N SER A 1105 -2.49 -8.82 6.42
CA SER A 1105 -2.68 -10.19 5.93
C SER A 1105 -4.07 -10.33 5.31
N PRO A 1106 -4.19 -10.83 4.06
CA PRO A 1106 -5.49 -11.07 3.43
C PRO A 1106 -6.21 -12.31 3.99
N PHE A 1107 -5.49 -13.19 4.72
CA PHE A 1107 -5.97 -14.48 5.19
C PHE A 1107 -6.15 -14.58 6.71
N ALA A 1108 -5.68 -13.58 7.48
CA ALA A 1108 -5.81 -13.57 8.93
C ALA A 1108 -5.98 -12.14 9.47
N ASP A 1109 -6.74 -11.99 10.56
CA ASP A 1109 -6.69 -10.78 11.40
C ASP A 1109 -5.57 -10.97 12.43
N LEU A 1110 -4.41 -10.39 12.15
CA LEU A 1110 -3.26 -10.48 13.05
C LEU A 1110 -3.41 -9.48 14.21
N PRO A 1111 -2.98 -9.84 15.43
CA PRO A 1111 -2.87 -8.88 16.52
C PRO A 1111 -1.97 -7.70 16.12
N ALA A 1112 -2.34 -6.49 16.57
CA ALA A 1112 -1.48 -5.33 16.38
C ALA A 1112 -0.13 -5.56 17.10
N PRO A 1113 1.02 -5.48 16.40
CA PRO A 1113 2.34 -5.65 17.02
C PRO A 1113 2.60 -4.55 18.04
N ASP A 1114 3.49 -4.74 19.01
CA ASP A 1114 3.91 -3.66 19.90
C ASP A 1114 5.38 -3.81 20.30
N PRO A 1115 6.28 -2.88 19.89
CA PRO A 1115 7.70 -2.99 20.16
C PRO A 1115 8.05 -3.10 21.65
N LEU A 1116 7.24 -2.46 22.51
CA LEU A 1116 7.45 -2.43 23.96
C LEU A 1116 7.47 -3.83 24.61
N LEU A 1117 6.82 -4.82 23.99
CA LEU A 1117 6.84 -6.21 24.46
C LEU A 1117 8.21 -6.88 24.33
N LEU A 1118 9.01 -6.47 23.34
CA LEU A 1118 10.29 -7.09 23.01
C LEU A 1118 11.48 -6.30 23.53
N GLN A 1119 11.38 -4.96 23.59
CA GLN A 1119 12.50 -4.08 23.93
C GLN A 1119 13.24 -4.47 25.22
N THR A 1120 12.53 -4.94 26.24
CA THR A 1120 13.16 -5.36 27.51
C THR A 1120 14.03 -6.60 27.40
N TYR A 1121 13.68 -7.52 26.50
CA TYR A 1121 14.47 -8.74 26.26
C TYR A 1121 15.61 -8.50 25.27
N LEU A 1122 15.52 -7.42 24.50
CA LEU A 1122 16.51 -7.01 23.51
C LEU A 1122 17.47 -5.93 24.03
N ALA A 1123 17.33 -5.53 25.30
CA ALA A 1123 18.24 -4.60 25.94
C ALA A 1123 19.68 -5.14 25.85
N GLU A 1124 20.54 -4.36 25.21
CA GLU A 1124 21.90 -4.77 24.88
C GLU A 1124 22.74 -4.89 26.15
N ASP A 1125 23.19 -6.11 26.44
CA ASP A 1125 24.34 -6.40 27.31
C ASP A 1125 25.69 -5.96 26.64
N ALA A 1126 25.64 -4.99 25.73
CA ALA A 1126 26.82 -4.34 25.21
C ALA A 1126 27.31 -3.38 26.30
N ALA A 1127 28.39 -3.76 26.99
CA ALA A 1127 29.06 -2.87 27.92
C ALA A 1127 29.30 -1.52 27.23
N LEU A 1128 28.60 -0.48 27.68
CA LEU A 1128 28.70 0.85 27.12
C LEU A 1128 30.13 1.35 27.37
N ILE A 1129 30.87 1.57 26.29
CA ILE A 1129 32.24 2.07 26.35
C ILE A 1129 32.18 3.57 26.16
N ASP A 1130 32.23 4.30 27.27
CA ASP A 1130 32.35 5.75 27.26
C ASP A 1130 33.69 6.17 26.63
N LEU A 1131 33.64 6.99 25.58
CA LEU A 1131 34.80 7.53 24.89
C LEU A 1131 35.56 8.56 25.72
N GLU A 1132 34.93 9.15 26.76
CA GLU A 1132 35.61 10.05 27.69
C GLU A 1132 36.41 9.31 28.76
N ALA A 1133 36.21 8.00 28.92
CA ALA A 1133 36.91 7.20 29.91
C ALA A 1133 38.31 6.77 29.46
N GLU A 1134 39.29 6.85 30.38
CA GLU A 1134 40.66 6.39 30.12
C GLU A 1134 40.71 4.89 29.76
N GLY A 1135 41.55 4.54 28.79
CA GLY A 1135 41.74 3.14 28.35
C GLY A 1135 40.56 2.56 27.56
N TRP A 1136 39.68 3.39 26.97
CA TRP A 1136 38.57 2.90 26.15
C TRP A 1136 39.02 2.08 24.92
N HIS A 1137 40.18 2.40 24.32
CA HIS A 1137 40.73 1.69 23.16
C HIS A 1137 40.92 0.19 23.43
N ASP A 1138 41.65 -0.15 24.50
CA ASP A 1138 41.95 -1.54 24.86
C ASP A 1138 40.69 -2.30 25.26
N ARG A 1139 39.83 -1.67 26.08
CA ARG A 1139 38.52 -2.25 26.46
C ARG A 1139 37.65 -2.55 25.25
N CYS A 1140 37.69 -1.69 24.23
CA CYS A 1140 36.95 -1.85 22.99
C CYS A 1140 37.49 -3.03 22.16
N LEU A 1141 38.81 -3.08 21.93
CA LEU A 1141 39.44 -4.17 21.18
C LEU A 1141 39.27 -5.52 21.88
N ASP A 1142 39.48 -5.59 23.19
CA ASP A 1142 39.29 -6.82 23.98
C ASP A 1142 37.84 -7.29 23.91
N ARG A 1143 36.88 -6.37 24.05
CA ARG A 1143 35.47 -6.71 23.95
C ARG A 1143 35.08 -7.20 22.56
N LEU A 1144 35.59 -6.57 21.50
CA LEU A 1144 35.37 -7.02 20.13
C LEU A 1144 36.04 -8.37 19.87
N ALA A 1145 37.18 -8.66 20.48
CA ALA A 1145 37.83 -9.97 20.37
C ALA A 1145 37.03 -11.08 21.09
N ASP A 1146 36.49 -10.79 22.28
CA ASP A 1146 35.78 -11.76 23.11
C ASP A 1146 34.32 -12.00 22.67
N VAL A 1147 33.61 -10.93 22.31
CA VAL A 1147 32.14 -10.95 22.08
C VAL A 1147 31.80 -10.59 20.62
N GLY A 1148 32.73 -10.00 19.88
CA GLY A 1148 32.49 -9.61 18.48
C GLY A 1148 31.58 -8.40 18.29
N ALA A 1149 31.20 -7.70 19.37
CA ALA A 1149 30.38 -6.49 19.34
C ALA A 1149 30.63 -5.58 20.56
N ALA A 1150 30.53 -4.27 20.38
CA ALA A 1150 30.61 -3.26 21.43
C ALA A 1150 29.76 -2.02 21.07
N THR A 1151 29.42 -1.20 22.07
CA THR A 1151 28.73 0.08 21.86
C THR A 1151 29.57 1.20 22.46
N LEU A 1152 30.01 2.14 21.62
CA LEU A 1152 30.71 3.34 22.05
C LEU A 1152 29.71 4.42 22.44
N VAL A 1153 29.93 5.10 23.56
CA VAL A 1153 29.10 6.23 24.00
C VAL A 1153 29.90 7.52 23.94
N CYS A 1154 29.33 8.55 23.32
CA CYS A 1154 29.97 9.85 23.16
C CYS A 1154 28.95 10.98 23.35
N PRO A 1155 29.17 11.97 24.22
CA PRO A 1155 28.35 13.17 24.25
C PRO A 1155 28.27 13.84 22.88
N MET A 1156 27.09 14.31 22.49
CA MET A 1156 26.91 14.96 21.18
C MET A 1156 27.77 16.22 21.02
N ALA A 1157 28.01 16.94 22.11
CA ALA A 1157 28.90 18.10 22.15
C ALA A 1157 30.39 17.75 21.92
N ALA A 1158 30.76 16.47 22.07
CA ALA A 1158 32.13 15.96 21.93
C ALA A 1158 32.31 15.09 20.68
N ALA A 1159 31.53 15.32 19.62
CA ALA A 1159 31.51 14.50 18.40
C ALA A 1159 32.89 14.29 17.72
N SER A 1160 33.89 15.15 17.98
CA SER A 1160 35.27 14.94 17.52
C SER A 1160 35.90 13.67 18.08
N LEU A 1161 35.60 13.30 19.35
CA LEU A 1161 36.08 12.06 19.97
C LEU A 1161 35.56 10.82 19.24
N LEU A 1162 34.33 10.90 18.73
CA LEU A 1162 33.75 9.82 17.93
C LEU A 1162 34.47 9.68 16.58
N ALA A 1163 34.82 10.78 15.92
CA ALA A 1163 35.58 10.74 14.68
C ALA A 1163 36.96 10.10 14.89
N ASP A 1164 37.65 10.45 15.98
CA ASP A 1164 38.92 9.85 16.37
C ASP A 1164 38.77 8.35 16.66
N ALA A 1165 37.70 7.95 17.36
CA ALA A 1165 37.43 6.55 17.66
C ALA A 1165 37.16 5.71 16.41
N LEU A 1166 36.39 6.23 15.46
CA LEU A 1166 36.14 5.57 14.18
C LEU A 1166 37.39 5.45 13.32
N SER A 1167 38.25 6.48 13.32
CA SER A 1167 39.55 6.45 12.64
C SER A 1167 40.49 5.40 13.26
N PHE A 1168 40.50 5.29 14.59
CA PHE A 1168 41.25 4.26 15.31
C PHE A 1168 40.80 2.86 14.90
N LEU A 1169 39.49 2.58 14.93
CA LEU A 1169 38.93 1.27 14.56
C LEU A 1169 39.14 0.91 13.09
N ALA A 1170 39.16 1.91 12.20
CA ALA A 1170 39.45 1.71 10.78
C ALA A 1170 40.93 1.38 10.50
N THR A 1171 41.85 1.73 11.41
CA THR A 1171 43.29 1.56 11.23
C THR A 1171 43.90 0.47 12.11
N ASN A 1172 43.22 0.06 13.18
CA ASN A 1172 43.69 -0.95 14.13
C ASN A 1172 42.79 -2.18 14.07
N PRO A 1173 43.28 -3.33 13.57
CA PRO A 1173 42.47 -4.53 13.47
C PRO A 1173 42.29 -5.21 14.84
N VAL A 1174 41.10 -5.76 15.07
CA VAL A 1174 40.79 -6.61 16.21
C VAL A 1174 41.49 -7.96 16.02
N GLN A 1175 42.28 -8.37 17.01
CA GLN A 1175 42.94 -9.67 17.01
C GLN A 1175 41.99 -10.70 17.62
N THR A 1176 41.46 -11.59 16.77
CA THR A 1176 40.71 -12.78 17.20
C THR A 1176 41.63 -14.00 17.16
N ALA A 1177 41.22 -15.13 17.75
CA ALA A 1177 42.09 -16.31 17.90
C ALA A 1177 42.75 -16.82 16.60
N TYR A 1178 42.18 -16.55 15.42
CA TYR A 1178 42.69 -17.01 14.13
C TYR A 1178 42.71 -15.95 13.00
N LEU A 1179 42.13 -14.77 13.22
CA LEU A 1179 41.95 -13.74 12.19
C LEU A 1179 42.27 -12.34 12.75
N SER A 1180 42.83 -11.48 11.89
CA SER A 1180 42.98 -10.04 12.14
C SER A 1180 41.99 -9.32 11.24
N VAL A 1181 40.99 -8.68 11.85
CA VAL A 1181 39.78 -8.18 11.17
C VAL A 1181 39.43 -6.79 11.68
N PHE A 1182 38.94 -5.92 10.80
CA PHE A 1182 38.61 -4.55 11.17
C PHE A 1182 37.18 -4.46 11.70
N ALA A 1183 36.98 -3.65 12.72
CA ALA A 1183 35.64 -3.38 13.23
C ALA A 1183 34.85 -2.56 12.20
N ARG A 1184 33.57 -2.86 12.08
CA ARG A 1184 32.63 -2.11 11.23
C ARG A 1184 31.57 -1.45 12.10
N VAL A 1185 31.11 -0.28 11.67
CA VAL A 1185 30.00 0.42 12.33
C VAL A 1185 28.70 -0.22 11.86
N GLN A 1186 27.94 -0.77 12.81
CA GLN A 1186 26.61 -1.34 12.58
C GLN A 1186 25.53 -0.26 12.60
N ALA A 1187 25.56 0.59 13.63
CA ALA A 1187 24.57 1.62 13.81
C ALA A 1187 25.16 2.80 14.54
N VAL A 1188 24.73 4.00 14.16
CA VAL A 1188 24.94 5.22 14.94
C VAL A 1188 23.57 5.65 15.43
N ARG A 1189 23.40 5.62 16.74
CA ARG A 1189 22.17 6.03 17.42
C ARG A 1189 22.40 7.30 18.19
N ARG A 1190 21.32 8.06 18.37
CA ARG A 1190 21.28 9.17 19.33
C ARG A 1190 20.30 8.78 20.43
N VAL A 1191 20.78 8.71 21.66
CA VAL A 1191 19.96 8.44 22.84
C VAL A 1191 19.99 9.71 23.68
N ALA A 1192 18.90 10.48 23.63
CA ALA A 1192 18.83 11.81 24.22
C ALA A 1192 19.99 12.74 23.76
N HIS A 1193 21.00 12.99 24.61
CA HIS A 1193 22.13 13.90 24.37
C HIS A 1193 23.47 13.19 24.08
N VAL A 1194 23.46 11.87 23.92
CA VAL A 1194 24.65 11.05 23.62
C VAL A 1194 24.49 10.27 22.32
N PHE A 1195 25.59 10.11 21.58
CA PHE A 1195 25.75 9.14 20.51
C PHE A 1195 26.04 7.76 21.10
N HIS A 1196 25.30 6.75 20.65
CA HIS A 1196 25.59 5.34 20.88
C HIS A 1196 26.00 4.73 19.53
N VAL A 1197 27.24 4.30 19.39
CA VAL A 1197 27.76 3.73 18.14
C VAL A 1197 28.03 2.25 18.32
N ASP A 1198 27.18 1.45 17.69
CA ASP A 1198 27.28 0.00 17.69
C ASP A 1198 28.32 -0.41 16.67
N ILE A 1199 29.30 -1.17 17.11
CA ILE A 1199 30.40 -1.69 16.31
C ILE A 1199 30.46 -3.20 16.49
N ASP A 1200 30.75 -3.91 15.40
CA ASP A 1200 30.92 -5.35 15.43
C ASP A 1200 32.08 -5.79 14.53
N VAL A 1201 32.37 -7.09 14.60
CA VAL A 1201 33.28 -7.79 13.70
C VAL A 1201 32.50 -8.97 13.12
N ALA A 1202 32.30 -9.01 11.80
CA ALA A 1202 31.44 -10.00 11.16
C ALA A 1202 32.00 -11.43 11.33
N GLU A 1203 33.32 -11.54 11.24
CA GLU A 1203 34.07 -12.79 11.11
C GLU A 1203 34.51 -13.39 12.45
N ALA A 1204 34.41 -12.64 13.55
CA ALA A 1204 35.01 -13.01 14.84
C ALA A 1204 34.41 -14.27 15.49
N LEU A 1205 33.17 -14.65 15.15
CA LEU A 1205 32.40 -15.70 15.85
C LEU A 1205 31.40 -16.49 14.96
N GLN A 1206 31.57 -16.47 13.63
CA GLN A 1206 30.78 -17.33 12.72
C GLN A 1206 31.19 -18.81 12.82
#